data_AF-A0A3Q2DEJ5-F1
#
_entry.id   AF-A0A3Q2DEJ5-F1
#
_cell.length_a   1.000
_cell.length_b   1.000
_cell.length_c   1.000
_cell.angle_alpha   90.00
_cell.angle_beta   90.00
_cell.angle_gamma   90.00
#
_symmetry.space_group_name_H-M   'P 1'
#
loop_
_entity.id
_entity.type
_entity.pdbx_description
1 polymer ?
#
loop_
_entity_poly.entity_id
_entity_poly.type
_entity_poly.pdbx_seq_one_letter_code
_entity_poly.pdbx_strand_id
1 'polypeptide(L)'
;MQRSKEKMEKVKSEENLYQNKRRLKVCVATCNRADYSKLAPIMFGLKSHPEEFELEVVVLGSHLIDDYGNTFRMIEQDDFDIGSKLHTIVRGEDEAAMVESVGLALVKLPDVLQRLHPDILVVHGDRFDALALATAAALMNIRILHLEGGEVSGTIDDSIRHAISKLAHYHACCTRMAEQHLIAMCEDHSRILLAGCPSYDKLLSTYHRDDYVDIIKSWLGDKVKDQDYIVALQHPVTTDIQHSIKIYGLMLDALISFNKKTLILFPNIDAGSKEMVRVMRKKGIEQHPNFRAVKHIPFEQFIQLVCHAGCMIGNSSCGVREAGAFGTPVINLGTRQTGRETGENVLHVRDADTHNKIYHALELQFGKRYPCSKIYGDGNAVPRILKFLSNIDLEEPLQKTFCFPPVKDSFSQDIDHILETQSALAVDLGGTNLRVAIVCMRGNIVKKYTESNPKTFEDRMHLILKMCKDAVQDGVHLNCRILGVGISTGGRVNPQEGIVLHSTKLIQEWSSVDLRTPISDALGLPVWVDNDGNCAALAERKFGHGRGVENFVTVITGTGIGGGIIHNHELIHGSTFCAAELGHIKVSLEGPECSCGNQGCIEAFASGMALQREAKRLHDEDQLMVDGMEMKLSEQITAAHLISAARNGNSKADAVLHKATMALGAGIVNILHIVNPSLVILSGVLASYYQAPVQHVITERALFSAQCIKVVKSDLEEPALLGAASMVLDYATRRTY
;
A
#
# COMPACT_ATOMS: atom_id res chain seq x y z
N MET A 1 51.97 10.96 5.15
CA MET A 1 52.01 9.82 6.09
C MET A 1 50.71 9.60 6.86
N GLN A 2 49.96 10.64 7.27
CA GLN A 2 48.70 10.49 8.01
C GLN A 2 47.51 10.02 7.15
N ARG A 3 47.35 10.57 5.93
CA ARG A 3 46.36 10.10 4.94
C ARG A 3 46.55 8.66 4.44
N SER A 4 47.76 8.11 4.60
CA SER A 4 48.11 6.74 4.20
C SER A 4 47.67 5.73 5.27
N LYS A 5 47.73 6.13 6.55
CA LYS A 5 47.27 5.32 7.69
C LYS A 5 45.74 5.26 7.76
N GLU A 6 45.05 6.37 7.53
CA GLU A 6 43.58 6.41 7.50
C GLU A 6 42.98 5.56 6.38
N LYS A 7 43.65 5.47 5.21
CA LYS A 7 43.23 4.57 4.13
C LYS A 7 43.49 3.09 4.47
N MET A 8 44.59 2.78 5.15
CA MET A 8 44.87 1.41 5.61
C MET A 8 43.96 0.97 6.75
N GLU A 9 43.56 1.88 7.64
CA GLU A 9 42.59 1.58 8.72
C GLU A 9 41.17 1.44 8.19
N LYS A 10 40.76 2.21 7.16
CA LYS A 10 39.47 2.00 6.48
C LYS A 10 39.40 0.66 5.75
N VAL A 11 40.45 0.30 5.00
CA VAL A 11 40.53 -1.00 4.30
C VAL A 11 40.57 -2.16 5.31
N LYS A 12 41.27 -2.03 6.44
CA LYS A 12 41.23 -3.04 7.51
C LYS A 12 39.89 -3.11 8.25
N SER A 13 39.16 -2.00 8.36
CA SER A 13 37.81 -1.99 8.95
C SER A 13 36.76 -2.61 8.03
N GLU A 14 36.90 -2.44 6.71
CA GLU A 14 36.07 -3.09 5.70
C GLU A 14 36.42 -4.58 5.58
N GLU A 15 37.70 -4.96 5.59
CA GLU A 15 38.13 -6.37 5.60
C GLU A 15 37.69 -7.13 6.86
N ASN A 16 37.64 -6.47 8.03
CA ASN A 16 37.14 -7.08 9.27
C ASN A 16 35.59 -7.22 9.31
N LEU A 17 34.84 -6.43 8.54
CA LEU A 17 33.38 -6.55 8.42
C LEU A 17 32.96 -7.78 7.59
N TYR A 18 33.79 -8.19 6.62
CA TYR A 18 33.53 -9.38 5.80
C TYR A 18 33.90 -10.70 6.49
N GLN A 19 34.74 -10.69 7.53
CA GLN A 19 35.20 -11.93 8.19
C GLN A 19 34.18 -12.57 9.15
N ASN A 20 33.04 -11.93 9.44
CA ASN A 20 32.04 -12.43 10.41
C ASN A 20 30.61 -12.59 9.86
N LYS A 21 30.40 -12.51 8.53
CA LYS A 21 29.06 -12.71 7.98
C LYS A 21 28.72 -14.21 7.97
N ARG A 22 27.73 -14.61 8.77
CA ARG A 22 27.19 -15.98 8.77
C ARG A 22 26.73 -16.35 7.35
N ARG A 23 27.14 -17.53 6.87
CA ARG A 23 26.68 -18.07 5.57
C ARG A 23 25.19 -18.35 5.61
N LEU A 24 24.49 -18.02 4.53
CA LEU A 24 23.07 -18.32 4.39
C LEU A 24 22.90 -19.80 4.02
N LYS A 25 22.19 -20.56 4.86
CA LYS A 25 21.88 -21.96 4.58
C LYS A 25 20.68 -22.08 3.66
N VAL A 26 20.92 -22.43 2.40
CA VAL A 26 19.92 -22.54 1.35
C VAL A 26 19.63 -24.00 1.07
N CYS A 27 18.42 -24.44 1.42
CA CYS A 27 17.92 -25.76 0.99
C CYS A 27 17.22 -25.61 -0.36
N VAL A 28 17.61 -26.43 -1.33
CA VAL A 28 16.94 -26.54 -2.63
C VAL A 28 16.31 -27.93 -2.72
N ALA A 29 14.97 -27.96 -2.82
CA ALA A 29 14.23 -29.19 -2.98
C ALA A 29 13.76 -29.34 -4.44
N THR A 30 14.10 -30.47 -5.06
CA THR A 30 13.77 -30.76 -6.47
C THR A 30 13.01 -32.08 -6.54
N CYS A 31 11.85 -32.06 -7.21
CA CYS A 31 10.86 -33.14 -7.20
C CYS A 31 10.72 -33.82 -8.57
N ASN A 32 11.04 -33.09 -9.64
CA ASN A 32 10.93 -33.59 -10.99
C ASN A 32 11.86 -32.85 -11.96
N ARG A 33 12.03 -33.41 -13.15
CA ARG A 33 12.85 -32.80 -14.22
C ARG A 33 12.41 -31.38 -14.59
N ALA A 34 11.13 -31.05 -14.45
CA ALA A 34 10.58 -29.78 -14.90
C ALA A 34 10.98 -28.64 -13.97
N ASP A 35 11.09 -28.91 -12.65
CA ASP A 35 11.65 -27.99 -11.68
C ASP A 35 13.18 -27.95 -11.73
N TYR A 36 13.83 -29.12 -11.85
CA TYR A 36 15.29 -29.20 -11.87
C TYR A 36 15.92 -28.36 -12.98
N SER A 37 15.27 -28.29 -14.15
CA SER A 37 15.80 -27.48 -15.26
C SER A 37 15.84 -25.97 -14.99
N LYS A 38 15.15 -25.49 -13.94
CA LYS A 38 15.15 -24.09 -13.48
C LYS A 38 15.89 -23.92 -12.15
N LEU A 39 15.93 -24.97 -11.33
CA LEU A 39 16.68 -24.96 -10.08
C LEU A 39 18.19 -25.17 -10.29
N ALA A 40 18.59 -26.03 -11.23
CA ALA A 40 20.00 -26.33 -11.46
C ALA A 40 20.87 -25.08 -11.73
N PRO A 41 20.49 -24.10 -12.57
CA PRO A 41 21.25 -22.86 -12.74
C PRO A 41 21.47 -22.10 -11.42
N ILE A 42 20.45 -22.05 -10.55
CA ILE A 42 20.55 -21.41 -9.23
C ILE A 42 21.47 -22.21 -8.32
N MET A 43 21.35 -23.54 -8.31
CA MET A 43 22.21 -24.44 -7.53
C MET A 43 23.68 -24.30 -7.93
N PHE A 44 23.99 -24.19 -9.23
CA PHE A 44 25.36 -23.91 -9.69
C PHE A 44 25.86 -22.56 -9.19
N GLY A 45 25.01 -21.52 -9.24
CA GLY A 45 25.33 -20.20 -8.72
C GLY A 45 25.56 -20.16 -7.21
N LEU A 46 24.79 -20.92 -6.44
CA LEU A 46 24.98 -21.07 -4.98
C LEU A 46 26.28 -21.83 -4.68
N LYS A 47 26.53 -22.94 -5.37
CA LYS A 47 27.74 -23.77 -5.22
C LYS A 47 29.01 -22.99 -5.56
N SER A 48 28.94 -22.02 -6.48
CA SER A 48 30.09 -21.21 -6.90
C SER A 48 30.46 -20.07 -5.94
N HIS A 49 29.64 -19.80 -4.91
CA HIS A 49 29.86 -18.75 -3.91
C HIS A 49 29.81 -19.33 -2.46
N PRO A 50 30.68 -20.31 -2.13
CA PRO A 50 30.67 -21.00 -0.83
C PRO A 50 31.02 -20.11 0.37
N GLU A 51 31.55 -18.91 0.12
CA GLU A 51 31.81 -17.88 1.12
C GLU A 51 30.53 -17.20 1.62
N GLU A 52 29.47 -17.14 0.79
CA GLU A 52 28.18 -16.53 1.14
C GLU A 52 27.10 -17.58 1.45
N PHE A 53 27.13 -18.73 0.78
CA PHE A 53 26.05 -19.73 0.84
C PHE A 53 26.52 -21.13 1.27
N GLU A 54 25.64 -21.83 1.97
CA GLU A 54 25.73 -23.27 2.26
C GLU A 54 24.54 -23.95 1.56
N LEU A 55 24.81 -24.75 0.51
CA LEU A 55 23.78 -25.40 -0.30
C LEU A 55 23.47 -26.80 0.23
N GLU A 56 22.21 -27.04 0.54
CA GLU A 56 21.67 -28.36 0.86
C GLU A 56 20.69 -28.82 -0.22
N VAL A 57 20.84 -30.05 -0.72
CA VAL A 57 20.00 -30.58 -1.81
C VAL A 57 19.11 -31.71 -1.31
N VAL A 58 17.80 -31.53 -1.46
CA VAL A 58 16.79 -32.54 -1.14
C VAL A 58 16.13 -33.02 -2.42
N VAL A 59 16.18 -34.33 -2.66
CA VAL A 59 15.59 -34.97 -3.84
C VAL A 59 14.39 -35.81 -3.44
N LEU A 60 13.26 -35.56 -4.09
CA LEU A 60 12.00 -36.25 -3.83
C LEU A 60 11.18 -36.44 -5.11
N GLY A 61 9.92 -36.85 -4.97
CA GLY A 61 8.98 -36.90 -6.08
C GLY A 61 9.37 -37.92 -7.16
N SER A 62 9.10 -37.55 -8.41
CA SER A 62 9.34 -38.37 -9.60
C SER A 62 10.81 -38.67 -9.89
N HIS A 63 11.76 -37.94 -9.28
CA HIS A 63 13.19 -38.20 -9.50
C HIS A 63 13.59 -39.64 -9.15
N LEU A 64 12.93 -40.22 -8.14
CA LEU A 64 13.24 -41.55 -7.59
C LEU A 64 12.37 -42.66 -8.20
N ILE A 65 11.72 -42.40 -9.34
CA ILE A 65 10.84 -43.36 -10.01
C ILE A 65 11.40 -43.73 -11.39
N ASP A 66 11.46 -45.02 -11.65
CA ASP A 66 11.95 -45.63 -12.89
C ASP A 66 11.06 -45.31 -14.10
N ASP A 67 9.74 -45.25 -13.89
CA ASP A 67 8.77 -44.84 -14.91
C ASP A 67 9.04 -43.45 -15.48
N TYR A 68 9.66 -42.56 -14.68
CA TYR A 68 10.03 -41.19 -15.08
C TYR A 68 11.52 -41.03 -15.37
N GLY A 69 12.28 -42.13 -15.36
CA GLY A 69 13.66 -42.18 -15.86
C GLY A 69 14.75 -42.05 -14.79
N ASN A 70 14.44 -42.17 -13.50
CA ASN A 70 15.41 -42.05 -12.40
C ASN A 70 16.25 -40.76 -12.51
N THR A 71 15.57 -39.63 -12.72
CA THR A 71 16.23 -38.35 -13.04
C THR A 71 17.04 -37.77 -11.88
N PHE A 72 17.04 -38.37 -10.67
CA PHE A 72 17.99 -38.02 -9.62
C PHE A 72 19.46 -38.18 -10.08
N ARG A 73 19.72 -39.09 -11.03
CA ARG A 73 21.06 -39.31 -11.58
C ARG A 73 21.61 -38.09 -12.31
N MET A 74 20.74 -37.23 -12.84
CA MET A 74 21.16 -35.98 -13.46
C MET A 74 21.75 -35.00 -12.45
N ILE A 75 21.20 -35.01 -11.23
CA ILE A 75 21.65 -34.18 -10.11
C ILE A 75 23.05 -34.64 -9.67
N GLU A 76 23.25 -35.96 -9.60
CA GLU A 76 24.56 -36.57 -9.34
C GLU A 76 25.56 -36.30 -10.49
N GLN A 77 25.12 -36.32 -11.75
CA GLN A 77 25.96 -36.01 -12.92
C GLN A 77 26.37 -34.54 -12.99
N ASP A 78 25.53 -33.64 -12.49
CA ASP A 78 25.84 -32.22 -12.32
C ASP A 78 26.71 -31.95 -11.06
N ASP A 79 27.17 -33.03 -10.42
CA ASP A 79 28.13 -33.01 -9.32
C ASP A 79 27.58 -32.36 -8.03
N PHE A 80 26.27 -32.48 -7.79
CA PHE A 80 25.63 -32.02 -6.57
C PHE A 80 25.52 -33.13 -5.52
N ASP A 81 25.96 -32.83 -4.29
CA ASP A 81 25.80 -33.72 -3.15
C ASP A 81 24.33 -33.74 -2.68
N ILE A 82 23.70 -34.92 -2.78
CA ILE A 82 22.31 -35.10 -2.37
C ILE A 82 22.27 -35.38 -0.86
N GLY A 83 21.89 -34.38 -0.06
CA GLY A 83 21.79 -34.48 1.40
C GLY A 83 20.63 -35.35 1.91
N SER A 84 19.56 -35.49 1.11
CA SER A 84 18.42 -36.39 1.41
C SER A 84 17.72 -36.90 0.15
N LYS A 85 17.31 -38.18 0.15
CA LYS A 85 16.42 -38.78 -0.86
C LYS A 85 15.13 -39.24 -0.20
N LEU A 86 13.99 -38.72 -0.64
CA LEU A 86 12.67 -39.02 -0.05
C LEU A 86 11.72 -39.64 -1.08
N HIS A 87 11.31 -40.89 -0.84
CA HIS A 87 10.23 -41.52 -1.62
C HIS A 87 8.88 -40.96 -1.18
N THR A 88 8.36 -39.97 -1.91
CA THR A 88 7.14 -39.24 -1.57
C THR A 88 5.96 -39.51 -2.48
N ILE A 89 6.13 -40.35 -3.51
CA ILE A 89 5.05 -40.65 -4.45
C ILE A 89 4.36 -41.96 -4.07
N VAL A 90 3.04 -41.92 -3.99
CA VAL A 90 2.17 -43.09 -3.93
C VAL A 90 1.77 -43.49 -5.35
N ARG A 91 1.80 -44.80 -5.63
CA ARG A 91 1.51 -45.34 -6.98
C ARG A 91 0.00 -45.40 -7.21
N GLY A 92 -0.43 -45.12 -8.43
CA GLY A 92 -1.84 -45.14 -8.84
C GLY A 92 -2.09 -44.33 -10.11
N GLU A 93 -1.33 -43.23 -10.28
CA GLU A 93 -1.41 -42.31 -11.42
C GLU A 93 -2.82 -41.73 -11.64
N ASP A 94 -3.57 -41.59 -10.56
CA ASP A 94 -4.90 -40.99 -10.45
C ASP A 94 -4.91 -39.84 -9.43
N GLU A 95 -6.06 -39.18 -9.28
CA GLU A 95 -6.24 -38.03 -8.41
C GLU A 95 -5.99 -38.38 -6.93
N ALA A 96 -6.37 -39.58 -6.49
CA ALA A 96 -6.19 -40.02 -5.10
C ALA A 96 -4.70 -40.21 -4.79
N ALA A 97 -3.96 -40.92 -5.65
CA ALA A 97 -2.53 -41.13 -5.51
C ALA A 97 -1.75 -39.80 -5.51
N MET A 98 -2.19 -38.80 -6.28
CA MET A 98 -1.60 -37.46 -6.26
C MET A 98 -1.74 -36.78 -4.89
N VAL A 99 -2.92 -36.85 -4.27
CA VAL A 99 -3.16 -36.28 -2.92
C VAL A 99 -2.42 -37.07 -1.83
N GLU A 100 -2.43 -38.40 -1.91
CA GLU A 100 -1.68 -39.26 -0.97
C GLU A 100 -0.17 -38.99 -1.04
N SER A 101 0.35 -38.67 -2.23
CA SER A 101 1.76 -38.27 -2.42
C SER A 101 2.09 -36.96 -1.68
N VAL A 102 1.18 -35.97 -1.71
CA VAL A 102 1.33 -34.74 -0.91
C VAL A 102 1.36 -35.07 0.58
N GLY A 103 0.44 -35.91 1.06
CA GLY A 103 0.41 -36.35 2.46
C GLY A 103 1.69 -37.07 2.87
N LEU A 104 2.20 -37.97 2.03
CA LEU A 104 3.44 -38.71 2.28
C LEU A 104 4.66 -37.79 2.35
N ALA A 105 4.73 -36.76 1.50
CA ALA A 105 5.76 -35.73 1.58
C ALA A 105 5.68 -34.97 2.91
N LEU A 106 4.49 -34.54 3.34
CA LEU A 106 4.27 -33.79 4.58
C LEU A 106 4.59 -34.60 5.85
N VAL A 107 4.48 -35.93 5.81
CA VAL A 107 4.91 -36.80 6.92
C VAL A 107 6.44 -36.88 7.02
N LYS A 108 7.16 -36.81 5.89
CA LYS A 108 8.62 -37.05 5.84
C LYS A 108 9.47 -35.78 5.89
N LEU A 109 8.98 -34.69 5.32
CA LEU A 109 9.71 -33.43 5.21
C LEU A 109 10.09 -32.81 6.57
N PRO A 110 9.23 -32.84 7.62
CA PRO A 110 9.55 -32.20 8.89
C PRO A 110 10.84 -32.70 9.54
N ASP A 111 11.06 -34.02 9.58
CA ASP A 111 12.28 -34.60 10.15
C ASP A 111 13.54 -34.17 9.38
N VAL A 112 13.43 -34.06 8.04
CA VAL A 112 14.54 -33.61 7.20
C VAL A 112 14.82 -32.12 7.41
N LEU A 113 13.79 -31.27 7.39
CA LEU A 113 13.94 -29.83 7.58
C LEU A 113 14.43 -29.48 8.99
N GLN A 114 13.99 -30.23 10.00
CA GLN A 114 14.50 -30.12 11.36
C GLN A 114 15.98 -30.53 11.43
N ARG A 115 16.41 -31.58 10.72
CA ARG A 115 17.82 -31.97 10.70
C ARG A 115 18.71 -30.97 9.96
N LEU A 116 18.25 -30.44 8.83
CA LEU A 116 19.03 -29.53 7.98
C LEU A 116 19.06 -28.10 8.52
N HIS A 117 18.03 -27.67 9.26
CA HIS A 117 17.86 -26.31 9.78
C HIS A 117 18.20 -25.22 8.74
N PRO A 118 17.55 -25.21 7.55
CA PRO A 118 17.83 -24.21 6.54
C PRO A 118 17.32 -22.83 6.95
N ASP A 119 18.06 -21.79 6.57
CA ASP A 119 17.60 -20.40 6.73
C ASP A 119 16.51 -20.06 5.71
N ILE A 120 16.58 -20.67 4.52
CA ILE A 120 15.60 -20.51 3.44
C ILE A 120 15.47 -21.79 2.60
N LEU A 121 14.24 -22.11 2.19
CA LEU A 121 13.90 -23.16 1.24
C LEU A 121 13.54 -22.56 -0.13
N VAL A 122 14.20 -23.00 -1.19
CA VAL A 122 13.85 -22.62 -2.57
C VAL A 122 12.83 -23.62 -3.12
N VAL A 123 11.68 -23.11 -3.53
CA VAL A 123 10.56 -23.89 -4.08
C VAL A 123 10.24 -23.36 -5.48
N HIS A 124 10.11 -24.26 -6.46
CA HIS A 124 9.80 -23.90 -7.84
C HIS A 124 8.41 -24.37 -8.27
N GLY A 125 7.72 -23.50 -9.01
CA GLY A 125 6.61 -23.89 -9.86
C GLY A 125 5.26 -23.99 -9.13
N ASP A 126 4.44 -24.93 -9.60
CA ASP A 126 3.00 -24.96 -9.43
C ASP A 126 2.43 -26.37 -9.26
N ARG A 127 3.29 -27.36 -9.00
CA ARG A 127 2.90 -28.77 -8.85
C ARG A 127 2.56 -29.12 -7.40
N PHE A 128 1.84 -30.23 -7.24
CA PHE A 128 1.46 -30.77 -5.93
C PHE A 128 2.66 -31.02 -5.00
N ASP A 129 3.82 -31.46 -5.53
CA ASP A 129 5.04 -31.65 -4.72
C ASP A 129 5.56 -30.32 -4.14
N ALA A 130 5.50 -29.23 -4.92
CA ALA A 130 5.92 -27.90 -4.49
C ALA A 130 4.99 -27.34 -3.39
N LEU A 131 3.70 -27.67 -3.45
CA LEU A 131 2.76 -27.33 -2.38
C LEU A 131 3.12 -28.02 -1.06
N ALA A 132 3.52 -29.29 -1.10
CA ALA A 132 3.95 -30.01 0.09
C ALA A 132 5.20 -29.36 0.72
N LEU A 133 6.19 -28.99 -0.12
CA LEU A 133 7.40 -28.30 0.30
C LEU A 133 7.10 -26.95 0.96
N ALA A 134 6.29 -26.11 0.30
CA ALA A 134 5.92 -24.80 0.82
C ALA A 134 5.12 -24.89 2.12
N THR A 135 4.21 -25.86 2.22
CA THR A 135 3.40 -26.08 3.43
C THR A 135 4.27 -26.52 4.60
N ALA A 136 5.17 -27.49 4.40
CA ALA A 136 6.08 -27.95 5.45
C ALA A 136 6.98 -26.82 5.95
N ALA A 137 7.62 -26.06 5.03
CA ALA A 137 8.50 -24.96 5.40
C ALA A 137 7.76 -23.83 6.14
N ALA A 138 6.58 -23.41 5.64
CA ALA A 138 5.81 -22.33 6.26
C ALA A 138 5.38 -22.70 7.69
N LEU A 139 4.87 -23.93 7.91
CA LEU A 139 4.45 -24.39 9.23
C LEU A 139 5.62 -24.58 10.21
N MET A 140 6.83 -24.80 9.69
CA MET A 140 8.05 -24.96 10.48
C MET A 140 8.83 -23.65 10.65
N ASN A 141 8.25 -22.51 10.27
CA ASN A 141 8.89 -21.20 10.37
C ASN A 141 10.21 -21.12 9.57
N ILE A 142 10.24 -21.71 8.38
CA ILE A 142 11.37 -21.64 7.44
C ILE A 142 10.99 -20.69 6.31
N ARG A 143 11.88 -19.74 5.99
CA ARG A 143 11.66 -18.79 4.88
C ARG A 143 11.56 -19.55 3.56
N ILE A 144 10.77 -19.03 2.63
CA ILE A 144 10.56 -19.67 1.32
C ILE A 144 10.84 -18.64 0.23
N LEU A 145 11.69 -18.99 -0.73
CA LEU A 145 11.81 -18.31 -2.01
C LEU A 145 11.01 -19.09 -3.06
N HIS A 146 9.88 -18.53 -3.50
CA HIS A 146 9.06 -19.13 -4.56
C HIS A 146 9.48 -18.61 -5.94
N LEU A 147 9.93 -19.54 -6.78
CA LEU A 147 10.28 -19.27 -8.17
C LEU A 147 9.07 -19.47 -9.09
N GLU A 148 8.91 -18.56 -10.04
CA GLU A 148 7.83 -18.58 -11.05
C GLU A 148 6.41 -18.44 -10.46
N GLY A 149 6.31 -17.70 -9.34
CA GLY A 149 5.05 -17.17 -8.84
C GLY A 149 4.43 -16.15 -9.81
N GLY A 150 3.12 -15.93 -9.69
CA GLY A 150 2.39 -14.92 -10.47
C GLY A 150 2.08 -15.28 -11.92
N GLU A 151 2.61 -16.36 -12.47
CA GLU A 151 2.27 -16.80 -13.84
C GLU A 151 0.88 -17.47 -13.90
N VAL A 152 0.26 -17.52 -15.09
CA VAL A 152 -1.06 -18.12 -15.35
C VAL A 152 -0.95 -19.24 -16.40
N SER A 153 -1.69 -20.33 -16.21
CA SER A 153 -1.66 -21.53 -17.04
C SER A 153 -3.04 -22.11 -17.39
N GLY A 154 -4.12 -21.63 -16.76
CA GLY A 154 -5.49 -21.99 -17.08
C GLY A 154 -5.91 -23.37 -16.59
N THR A 155 -5.28 -23.89 -15.52
CA THR A 155 -5.58 -25.21 -14.94
C THR A 155 -5.53 -25.17 -13.41
N ILE A 156 -5.68 -26.33 -12.75
CA ILE A 156 -5.52 -26.45 -11.28
C ILE A 156 -4.13 -25.97 -10.81
N ASP A 157 -3.13 -26.04 -11.68
CA ASP A 157 -1.78 -25.54 -11.44
C ASP A 157 -1.80 -24.06 -10.99
N ASP A 158 -2.74 -23.24 -11.48
CA ASP A 158 -2.86 -21.83 -11.05
C ASP A 158 -3.27 -21.71 -9.58
N SER A 159 -4.21 -22.55 -9.15
CA SER A 159 -4.64 -22.58 -7.74
C SER A 159 -3.49 -22.99 -6.83
N ILE A 160 -2.73 -24.01 -7.24
CA ILE A 160 -1.56 -24.48 -6.50
C ILE A 160 -0.46 -23.42 -6.47
N ARG A 161 -0.12 -22.82 -7.63
CA ARG A 161 0.89 -21.76 -7.74
C ARG A 161 0.58 -20.63 -6.78
N HIS A 162 -0.65 -20.12 -6.80
CA HIS A 162 -1.01 -18.96 -5.99
C HIS A 162 -1.15 -19.32 -4.51
N ALA A 163 -1.54 -20.55 -4.16
CA ALA A 163 -1.45 -21.02 -2.78
C ALA A 163 0.00 -21.09 -2.28
N ILE A 164 0.94 -21.59 -3.10
CA ILE A 164 2.38 -21.56 -2.78
C ILE A 164 2.85 -20.12 -2.62
N SER A 165 2.47 -19.21 -3.52
CA SER A 165 2.81 -17.79 -3.38
C SER A 165 2.30 -17.23 -2.06
N LYS A 166 1.09 -17.59 -1.61
CA LYS A 166 0.55 -17.15 -0.31
C LYS A 166 1.38 -17.64 0.87
N LEU A 167 1.92 -18.86 0.81
CA LEU A 167 2.82 -19.41 1.82
C LEU A 167 4.24 -18.85 1.75
N ALA A 168 4.69 -18.44 0.56
CA ALA A 168 6.06 -18.03 0.33
C ALA A 168 6.38 -16.64 0.91
N HIS A 169 7.61 -16.46 1.41
CA HIS A 169 8.02 -15.20 2.04
C HIS A 169 8.63 -14.25 1.01
N TYR A 170 9.33 -14.80 0.03
CA TYR A 170 9.99 -14.09 -1.04
C TYR A 170 9.61 -14.70 -2.39
N HIS A 171 9.62 -13.87 -3.43
CA HIS A 171 9.18 -14.27 -4.77
C HIS A 171 10.23 -13.91 -5.81
N ALA A 172 10.56 -14.83 -6.71
CA ALA A 172 11.30 -14.51 -7.93
C ALA A 172 10.46 -14.87 -9.15
N CYS A 173 9.94 -13.86 -9.84
CA CYS A 173 9.06 -13.99 -10.99
C CYS A 173 9.79 -13.73 -12.31
N CYS A 174 9.22 -14.21 -13.42
CA CYS A 174 9.89 -14.20 -14.72
C CYS A 174 9.52 -13.01 -15.61
N THR A 175 8.28 -12.50 -15.48
CA THR A 175 7.74 -11.47 -16.37
C THR A 175 7.13 -10.33 -15.56
N ARG A 176 6.98 -9.17 -16.22
CA ARG A 176 6.33 -8.00 -15.61
C ARG A 176 4.86 -8.30 -15.31
N MET A 177 4.16 -9.07 -16.15
CA MET A 177 2.78 -9.46 -15.83
C MET A 177 2.72 -10.36 -14.59
N ALA A 178 3.65 -11.31 -14.43
CA ALA A 178 3.70 -12.16 -13.24
C ALA A 178 3.97 -11.35 -11.95
N GLU A 179 4.87 -10.36 -12.01
CA GLU A 179 5.09 -9.40 -10.92
C GLU A 179 3.79 -8.66 -10.55
N GLN A 180 3.08 -8.12 -11.55
CA GLN A 180 1.82 -7.42 -11.34
C GLN A 180 0.73 -8.33 -10.76
N HIS A 181 0.69 -9.61 -11.17
CA HIS A 181 -0.24 -10.57 -10.57
C HIS A 181 0.06 -10.84 -9.10
N LEU A 182 1.34 -10.97 -8.71
CA LEU A 182 1.72 -11.11 -7.30
C LEU A 182 1.29 -9.88 -6.49
N ILE A 183 1.57 -8.66 -6.99
CA ILE A 183 1.16 -7.40 -6.35
C ILE A 183 -0.38 -7.32 -6.25
N ALA A 184 -1.09 -7.65 -7.32
CA ALA A 184 -2.56 -7.67 -7.32
C ALA A 184 -3.13 -8.70 -6.34
N MET A 185 -2.43 -9.81 -6.12
CA MET A 185 -2.74 -10.77 -5.07
C MET A 185 -2.31 -10.29 -3.68
N CYS A 186 -1.90 -9.03 -3.49
CA CYS A 186 -1.54 -8.45 -2.19
C CYS A 186 -0.23 -9.01 -1.61
N GLU A 187 0.70 -9.42 -2.47
CA GLU A 187 2.08 -9.71 -2.05
C GLU A 187 2.88 -8.41 -1.86
N ASP A 188 3.79 -8.40 -0.89
CA ASP A 188 4.64 -7.24 -0.61
C ASP A 188 5.66 -7.05 -1.74
N HIS A 189 5.57 -5.90 -2.42
CA HIS A 189 6.44 -5.56 -3.54
C HIS A 189 7.93 -5.56 -3.16
N SER A 190 8.29 -5.20 -1.91
CA SER A 190 9.69 -5.23 -1.45
C SER A 190 10.30 -6.64 -1.42
N ARG A 191 9.44 -7.68 -1.39
CA ARG A 191 9.82 -9.10 -1.36
C ARG A 191 9.67 -9.79 -2.71
N ILE A 192 9.39 -9.04 -3.78
CA ILE A 192 9.27 -9.56 -5.15
C ILE A 192 10.50 -9.14 -5.96
N LEU A 193 11.18 -10.14 -6.53
CA LEU A 193 12.25 -9.96 -7.49
C LEU A 193 11.74 -10.32 -8.89
N LEU A 194 11.83 -9.36 -9.81
CA LEU A 194 11.68 -9.63 -11.23
C LEU A 194 13.00 -10.16 -11.80
N ALA A 195 13.19 -11.47 -11.67
CA ALA A 195 14.44 -12.14 -12.00
C ALA A 195 14.55 -12.54 -13.47
N GLY A 196 13.44 -12.83 -14.14
CA GLY A 196 13.48 -13.66 -15.35
C GLY A 196 13.61 -15.16 -15.00
N CYS A 197 13.32 -16.02 -15.96
CA CYS A 197 13.37 -17.46 -15.78
C CYS A 197 14.82 -17.97 -15.80
N PRO A 198 15.29 -18.70 -14.77
CA PRO A 198 16.64 -19.26 -14.75
C PRO A 198 16.97 -20.21 -15.91
N SER A 199 15.95 -20.77 -16.58
CA SER A 199 16.21 -21.56 -17.79
C SER A 199 16.84 -20.70 -18.90
N TYR A 200 16.57 -19.40 -18.95
CA TYR A 200 17.11 -18.48 -19.96
C TYR A 200 18.61 -18.26 -19.84
N ASP A 201 19.17 -18.34 -18.63
CA ASP A 201 20.61 -18.27 -18.40
C ASP A 201 21.34 -19.39 -19.16
N LYS A 202 20.74 -20.59 -19.19
CA LYS A 202 21.23 -21.72 -20.02
C LYS A 202 20.80 -21.60 -21.49
N LEU A 203 19.55 -21.23 -21.78
CA LEU A 203 19.03 -21.19 -23.16
C LEU A 203 19.83 -20.21 -24.04
N LEU A 204 20.12 -19.01 -23.52
CA LEU A 204 20.81 -17.97 -24.28
C LEU A 204 22.32 -18.21 -24.39
N SER A 205 22.91 -18.94 -23.44
CA SER A 205 24.32 -19.35 -23.52
C SER A 205 24.55 -20.58 -24.41
N THR A 206 23.55 -21.45 -24.56
CA THR A 206 23.65 -22.69 -25.36
C THR A 206 23.02 -22.60 -26.75
N TYR A 207 22.61 -21.42 -27.21
CA TYR A 207 21.92 -21.24 -28.50
C TYR A 207 22.69 -21.79 -29.72
N HIS A 208 24.03 -21.78 -29.68
CA HIS A 208 24.87 -22.34 -30.72
C HIS A 208 25.86 -23.34 -30.12
N ARG A 209 25.46 -24.62 -30.07
CA ARG A 209 26.40 -25.72 -29.85
C ARG A 209 26.85 -26.27 -31.19
N ASP A 210 28.15 -26.44 -31.38
CA ASP A 210 28.69 -26.99 -32.63
C ASP A 210 28.27 -28.45 -32.90
N ASP A 211 27.91 -29.19 -31.85
CA ASP A 211 27.49 -30.60 -31.89
C ASP A 211 25.98 -30.82 -32.09
N TYR A 212 25.20 -29.77 -32.35
CA TYR A 212 23.73 -29.87 -32.43
C TYR A 212 23.24 -30.88 -33.47
N VAL A 213 23.96 -31.01 -34.60
CA VAL A 213 23.64 -31.97 -35.67
C VAL A 213 23.77 -33.41 -35.15
N ASP A 214 24.80 -33.69 -34.36
CA ASP A 214 25.03 -35.03 -33.81
C ASP A 214 24.02 -35.37 -32.71
N ILE A 215 23.57 -34.36 -31.94
CA ILE A 215 22.44 -34.50 -31.02
C ILE A 215 21.16 -34.89 -31.78
N ILE A 216 20.84 -34.20 -32.88
CA ILE A 216 19.67 -34.54 -33.70
C ILE A 216 19.78 -35.99 -34.20
N LYS A 217 20.94 -36.39 -34.75
CA LYS A 217 21.17 -37.76 -35.23
C LYS A 217 21.04 -38.79 -34.11
N SER A 218 21.58 -38.54 -32.92
CA SER A 218 21.53 -39.50 -31.80
C SER A 218 20.11 -39.78 -31.33
N TRP A 219 19.22 -38.78 -31.40
CA TRP A 219 17.84 -38.92 -30.95
C TRP A 219 16.88 -39.34 -32.06
N LEU A 220 17.06 -38.85 -33.29
CA LEU A 220 16.08 -38.98 -34.37
C LEU A 220 16.57 -39.82 -35.57
N GLY A 221 17.88 -40.05 -35.68
CA GLY A 221 18.54 -40.86 -36.71
C GLY A 221 19.26 -40.05 -37.80
N ASP A 222 20.19 -40.71 -38.50
CA ASP A 222 21.18 -40.06 -39.38
C ASP A 222 20.62 -39.27 -40.57
N LYS A 223 19.38 -39.57 -40.99
CA LYS A 223 18.74 -38.96 -42.15
C LYS A 223 17.95 -37.69 -41.83
N VAL A 224 17.82 -37.34 -40.56
CA VAL A 224 16.98 -36.23 -40.10
C VAL A 224 17.76 -34.92 -40.18
N LYS A 225 17.18 -33.94 -40.85
CA LYS A 225 17.75 -32.60 -41.00
C LYS A 225 17.17 -31.64 -39.96
N ASP A 226 17.85 -30.53 -39.75
CA ASP A 226 17.29 -29.43 -38.98
C ASP A 226 16.00 -28.92 -39.64
N GLN A 227 15.07 -28.48 -38.80
CA GLN A 227 13.74 -27.99 -39.18
C GLN A 227 12.82 -29.03 -39.86
N ASP A 228 13.24 -30.30 -39.99
CA ASP A 228 12.49 -31.37 -40.65
C ASP A 228 12.04 -32.49 -39.70
N TYR A 229 11.72 -32.12 -38.46
CA TYR A 229 11.15 -33.03 -37.45
C TYR A 229 10.25 -32.28 -36.47
N ILE A 230 9.46 -33.04 -35.72
CA ILE A 230 8.52 -32.52 -34.73
C ILE A 230 8.96 -32.93 -33.33
N VAL A 231 8.83 -32.02 -32.36
CA VAL A 231 8.91 -32.35 -30.92
C VAL A 231 7.49 -32.35 -30.35
N ALA A 232 7.03 -33.49 -29.86
CA ALA A 232 5.70 -33.67 -29.30
C ALA A 232 5.75 -33.89 -27.77
N LEU A 233 5.07 -33.05 -27.01
CA LEU A 233 4.97 -33.16 -25.55
C LEU A 233 3.62 -32.65 -25.03
N GLN A 234 2.74 -33.61 -24.72
CA GLN A 234 1.40 -33.38 -24.18
C GLN A 234 1.32 -33.98 -22.77
N HIS A 235 0.75 -33.22 -21.84
CA HIS A 235 0.42 -33.61 -20.48
C HIS A 235 -1.10 -33.69 -20.29
N PRO A 236 -1.61 -34.55 -19.38
CA PRO A 236 -3.02 -34.58 -19.06
C PRO A 236 -3.44 -33.32 -18.30
N VAL A 237 -4.71 -32.92 -18.44
CA VAL A 237 -5.37 -31.92 -17.60
C VAL A 237 -6.24 -32.67 -16.59
N THR A 238 -5.89 -32.56 -15.31
CA THR A 238 -6.47 -33.39 -14.23
C THR A 238 -7.96 -33.16 -14.01
N THR A 239 -8.49 -32.00 -14.37
CA THR A 239 -9.93 -31.68 -14.27
C THR A 239 -10.76 -32.32 -15.38
N ASP A 240 -10.15 -32.76 -16.48
CA ASP A 240 -10.83 -33.42 -17.61
C ASP A 240 -9.91 -34.44 -18.30
N ILE A 241 -9.72 -35.56 -17.61
CA ILE A 241 -8.84 -36.65 -18.08
C ILE A 241 -9.37 -37.26 -19.37
N GLN A 242 -10.69 -37.47 -19.50
CA GLN A 242 -11.28 -38.10 -20.69
C GLN A 242 -11.09 -37.23 -21.94
N HIS A 243 -11.29 -35.91 -21.82
CA HIS A 243 -11.00 -35.00 -22.90
C HIS A 243 -9.51 -34.95 -23.24
N SER A 244 -8.63 -34.97 -22.24
CA SER A 244 -7.18 -35.02 -22.43
C SER A 244 -6.73 -36.25 -23.23
N ILE A 245 -7.30 -37.42 -22.90
CA ILE A 245 -7.06 -38.68 -23.62
C ILE A 245 -7.55 -38.58 -25.08
N LYS A 246 -8.72 -37.97 -25.31
CA LYS A 246 -9.26 -37.75 -26.66
C LYS A 246 -8.35 -36.84 -27.49
N ILE A 247 -7.95 -35.68 -26.97
CA ILE A 247 -7.02 -34.75 -27.64
C ILE A 247 -5.72 -35.47 -27.98
N TYR A 248 -5.15 -36.20 -27.03
CA TYR A 248 -3.89 -36.93 -27.24
C TYR A 248 -4.03 -37.98 -28.34
N GLY A 249 -5.14 -38.73 -28.36
CA GLY A 249 -5.45 -39.66 -29.43
C GLY A 249 -5.50 -38.99 -30.81
N LEU A 250 -6.22 -37.86 -30.92
CA LEU A 250 -6.34 -37.11 -32.17
C LEU A 250 -5.00 -36.49 -32.62
N MET A 251 -4.19 -36.00 -31.67
CA MET A 251 -2.85 -35.50 -31.94
C MET A 251 -1.96 -36.60 -32.52
N LEU A 252 -1.98 -37.80 -31.93
CA LEU A 252 -1.22 -38.93 -32.45
C LEU A 252 -1.68 -39.33 -33.85
N ASP A 253 -2.99 -39.35 -34.12
CA ASP A 253 -3.51 -39.60 -35.46
C ASP A 253 -3.03 -38.55 -36.46
N ALA A 254 -3.08 -37.26 -36.10
CA ALA A 254 -2.60 -36.17 -36.94
C ALA A 254 -1.10 -36.30 -37.25
N LEU A 255 -0.28 -36.67 -36.26
CA LEU A 255 1.15 -36.88 -36.44
C LEU A 255 1.45 -38.09 -37.33
N ILE A 256 0.69 -39.19 -37.20
CA ILE A 256 0.81 -40.35 -38.09
C ILE A 256 0.50 -39.95 -39.54
N SER A 257 -0.61 -39.26 -39.77
CA SER A 257 -1.01 -38.81 -41.11
C SER A 257 -0.03 -37.79 -41.70
N PHE A 258 0.50 -36.85 -40.90
CA PHE A 258 1.45 -35.84 -41.34
C PHE A 258 2.83 -36.44 -41.68
N ASN A 259 3.13 -37.62 -41.13
CA ASN A 259 4.19 -38.51 -41.57
C ASN A 259 5.61 -37.89 -41.58
N LYS A 260 5.90 -37.04 -40.58
CA LYS A 260 7.23 -36.49 -40.31
C LYS A 260 7.89 -37.17 -39.12
N LYS A 261 9.22 -37.15 -39.09
CA LYS A 261 9.96 -37.70 -37.96
C LYS A 261 9.56 -36.95 -36.68
N THR A 262 9.15 -37.68 -35.66
CA THR A 262 8.59 -37.09 -34.44
C THR A 262 9.28 -37.64 -33.20
N LEU A 263 9.89 -36.76 -32.43
CA LEU A 263 10.35 -37.03 -31.08
C LEU A 263 9.18 -36.84 -30.12
N ILE A 264 8.72 -37.89 -29.46
CA ILE A 264 7.60 -37.81 -28.52
C ILE A 264 8.06 -38.11 -27.10
N LEU A 265 7.79 -37.18 -26.19
CA LEU A 265 8.15 -37.32 -24.79
C LEU A 265 6.95 -37.83 -23.98
N PHE A 266 7.22 -38.69 -22.99
CA PHE A 266 6.19 -39.18 -22.09
C PHE A 266 5.62 -38.03 -21.22
N PRO A 267 4.30 -38.08 -20.91
CA PRO A 267 3.66 -37.09 -20.03
C PRO A 267 4.30 -37.07 -18.64
N ASN A 268 3.92 -36.05 -17.84
CA ASN A 268 4.33 -35.97 -16.45
C ASN A 268 3.46 -36.91 -15.59
N ILE A 269 3.81 -37.10 -14.32
CA ILE A 269 3.15 -38.02 -13.38
C ILE A 269 1.72 -37.63 -12.98
N ASP A 270 1.18 -36.56 -13.55
CA ASP A 270 -0.17 -36.08 -13.27
C ASP A 270 -1.23 -37.16 -13.55
N ALA A 271 -2.37 -37.04 -12.85
CA ALA A 271 -3.49 -37.95 -13.00
C ALA A 271 -3.90 -38.11 -14.47
N GLY A 272 -4.03 -39.35 -14.93
CA GLY A 272 -4.35 -39.68 -16.34
C GLY A 272 -3.15 -39.94 -17.25
N SER A 273 -1.92 -39.76 -16.77
CA SER A 273 -0.69 -40.01 -17.53
C SER A 273 -0.58 -41.45 -18.06
N LYS A 274 -0.96 -42.43 -17.24
CA LYS A 274 -0.97 -43.86 -17.59
C LYS A 274 -1.91 -44.19 -18.76
N GLU A 275 -3.09 -43.57 -18.79
CA GLU A 275 -4.05 -43.79 -19.86
C GLU A 275 -3.58 -43.13 -21.17
N MET A 276 -2.93 -41.97 -21.11
CA MET A 276 -2.26 -41.40 -22.28
C MET A 276 -1.17 -42.32 -22.83
N VAL A 277 -0.32 -42.90 -21.96
CA VAL A 277 0.70 -43.87 -22.37
C VAL A 277 0.04 -45.12 -22.98
N ARG A 278 -1.09 -45.59 -22.43
CA ARG A 278 -1.85 -46.71 -23.01
C ARG A 278 -2.37 -46.38 -24.42
N VAL A 279 -2.86 -45.15 -24.66
CA VAL A 279 -3.27 -44.70 -26.01
C VAL A 279 -2.09 -44.68 -26.97
N MET A 280 -0.94 -44.16 -26.55
CA MET A 280 0.29 -44.15 -27.36
C MET A 280 0.71 -45.57 -27.78
N ARG A 281 0.71 -46.51 -26.83
CA ARG A 281 1.04 -47.92 -27.08
C ARG A 281 0.02 -48.60 -27.98
N LYS A 282 -1.28 -48.36 -27.77
CA LYS A 282 -2.36 -48.91 -28.61
C LYS A 282 -2.26 -48.45 -30.07
N LYS A 283 -1.77 -47.22 -30.30
CA LYS A 283 -1.51 -46.69 -31.65
C LYS A 283 -0.15 -47.11 -32.24
N GLY A 284 0.61 -47.96 -31.55
CA GLY A 284 1.88 -48.51 -32.04
C GLY A 284 3.03 -47.49 -32.10
N ILE A 285 2.92 -46.35 -31.43
CA ILE A 285 3.87 -45.24 -31.54
C ILE A 285 5.29 -45.65 -31.12
N GLU A 286 5.45 -46.47 -30.07
CA GLU A 286 6.77 -46.92 -29.59
C GLU A 286 7.52 -47.79 -30.62
N GLN A 287 6.80 -48.43 -31.55
CA GLN A 287 7.35 -49.30 -32.58
C GLN A 287 7.33 -48.66 -33.98
N HIS A 288 6.74 -47.47 -34.11
CA HIS A 288 6.53 -46.84 -35.41
C HIS A 288 7.83 -46.20 -35.93
N PRO A 289 8.23 -46.43 -37.20
CA PRO A 289 9.53 -45.99 -37.72
C PRO A 289 9.71 -44.46 -37.70
N ASN A 290 8.62 -43.69 -37.78
CA ASN A 290 8.67 -42.23 -37.74
C ASN A 290 8.67 -41.63 -36.33
N PHE A 291 8.47 -42.42 -35.28
CA PHE A 291 8.43 -41.92 -33.91
C PHE A 291 9.64 -42.37 -33.10
N ARG A 292 10.09 -41.49 -32.21
CA ARG A 292 11.03 -41.81 -31.15
C ARG A 292 10.38 -41.45 -29.82
N ALA A 293 9.87 -42.46 -29.11
CA ALA A 293 9.27 -42.28 -27.79
C ALA A 293 10.36 -42.32 -26.71
N VAL A 294 10.43 -41.28 -25.87
CA VAL A 294 11.45 -41.16 -24.82
C VAL A 294 10.88 -40.63 -23.52
N LYS A 295 11.38 -41.15 -22.40
CA LYS A 295 10.96 -40.70 -21.07
C LYS A 295 11.64 -39.39 -20.68
N HIS A 296 12.90 -39.23 -21.02
CA HIS A 296 13.72 -38.11 -20.61
C HIS A 296 14.84 -37.84 -21.64
N ILE A 297 15.20 -36.56 -21.78
CA ILE A 297 16.33 -36.08 -22.57
C ILE A 297 17.07 -35.07 -21.68
N PRO A 298 18.41 -35.14 -21.58
CA PRO A 298 19.20 -34.15 -20.86
C PRO A 298 18.85 -32.72 -21.32
N PHE A 299 18.70 -31.80 -20.38
CA PHE A 299 18.11 -30.49 -20.65
C PHE A 299 18.83 -29.73 -21.78
N GLU A 300 20.16 -29.73 -21.80
CA GLU A 300 20.94 -29.05 -22.84
C GLU A 300 20.72 -29.64 -24.23
N GLN A 301 20.57 -30.96 -24.33
CA GLN A 301 20.26 -31.64 -25.60
C GLN A 301 18.82 -31.37 -26.02
N PHE A 302 17.89 -31.35 -25.06
CA PHE A 302 16.48 -31.03 -25.32
C PHE A 302 16.32 -29.62 -25.88
N ILE A 303 17.09 -28.64 -25.37
CA ILE A 303 17.12 -27.28 -25.92
C ILE A 303 17.50 -27.29 -27.40
N GLN A 304 18.56 -28.01 -27.79
CA GLN A 304 18.97 -28.10 -29.19
C GLN A 304 17.87 -28.74 -30.06
N LEU A 305 17.21 -29.77 -29.55
CA LEU A 305 16.12 -30.44 -30.27
C LEU A 305 14.91 -29.51 -30.47
N VAL A 306 14.60 -28.63 -29.52
CA VAL A 306 13.51 -27.65 -29.68
C VAL A 306 13.94 -26.49 -30.58
N CYS A 307 15.16 -25.98 -30.42
CA CYS A 307 15.72 -24.90 -31.24
C CYS A 307 15.68 -25.23 -32.74
N HIS A 308 16.04 -26.47 -33.08
CA HIS A 308 16.12 -26.93 -34.47
C HIS A 308 14.88 -27.72 -34.94
N ALA A 309 13.80 -27.78 -34.17
CA ALA A 309 12.57 -28.47 -34.59
C ALA A 309 11.86 -27.74 -35.74
N GLY A 310 11.19 -28.48 -36.62
CA GLY A 310 10.27 -27.91 -37.61
C GLY A 310 9.07 -27.24 -36.94
N CYS A 311 8.52 -27.89 -35.91
CA CYS A 311 7.62 -27.29 -34.93
C CYS A 311 7.60 -28.12 -33.64
N MET A 312 7.09 -27.53 -32.57
CA MET A 312 6.71 -28.21 -31.34
C MET A 312 5.18 -28.31 -31.23
N ILE A 313 4.66 -29.45 -30.76
CA ILE A 313 3.22 -29.66 -30.56
C ILE A 313 2.92 -30.27 -29.20
N GLY A 314 1.82 -29.84 -28.58
CA GLY A 314 1.30 -30.42 -27.35
C GLY A 314 0.80 -29.32 -26.42
N ASN A 315 1.14 -29.36 -25.13
CA ASN A 315 0.72 -28.34 -24.16
C ASN A 315 1.78 -28.07 -23.07
N SER A 316 3.04 -28.39 -23.38
CA SER A 316 4.17 -28.16 -22.49
C SER A 316 4.43 -26.66 -22.29
N SER A 317 4.85 -26.27 -21.09
CA SER A 317 5.31 -24.90 -20.82
C SER A 317 6.48 -24.52 -21.73
N CYS A 318 7.29 -25.51 -22.15
CA CYS A 318 8.40 -25.32 -23.10
C CYS A 318 7.97 -24.67 -24.41
N GLY A 319 6.79 -25.02 -24.94
CA GLY A 319 6.32 -24.43 -26.20
C GLY A 319 5.98 -22.95 -26.04
N VAL A 320 5.36 -22.59 -24.92
CA VAL A 320 4.84 -21.23 -24.70
C VAL A 320 5.88 -20.27 -24.09
N ARG A 321 6.90 -20.80 -23.40
CA ARG A 321 7.95 -20.01 -22.75
C ARG A 321 9.26 -20.07 -23.51
N GLU A 322 9.91 -21.23 -23.49
CA GLU A 322 11.29 -21.37 -23.96
C GLU A 322 11.42 -21.35 -25.49
N ALA A 323 10.51 -21.99 -26.24
CA ALA A 323 10.60 -22.11 -27.70
C ALA A 323 10.58 -20.76 -28.43
N GLY A 324 9.96 -19.74 -27.83
CA GLY A 324 9.96 -18.37 -28.34
C GLY A 324 11.36 -17.77 -28.42
N ALA A 325 12.29 -18.16 -27.54
CA ALA A 325 13.68 -17.68 -27.57
C ALA A 325 14.42 -18.02 -28.87
N PHE A 326 13.96 -19.06 -29.58
CA PHE A 326 14.56 -19.55 -30.82
C PHE A 326 13.71 -19.25 -32.06
N GLY A 327 12.52 -18.67 -31.87
CA GLY A 327 11.57 -18.49 -32.96
C GLY A 327 10.97 -19.81 -33.48
N THR A 328 11.02 -20.89 -32.67
CA THR A 328 10.49 -22.20 -33.04
C THR A 328 8.96 -22.15 -33.10
N PRO A 329 8.33 -22.59 -34.21
CA PRO A 329 6.88 -22.72 -34.33
C PRO A 329 6.28 -23.66 -33.28
N VAL A 330 5.17 -23.27 -32.67
CA VAL A 330 4.51 -24.04 -31.61
C VAL A 330 3.02 -24.19 -31.88
N ILE A 331 2.49 -25.38 -31.68
CA ILE A 331 1.05 -25.68 -31.66
C ILE A 331 0.68 -26.07 -30.22
N ASN A 332 -0.05 -25.20 -29.54
CA ASN A 332 -0.53 -25.42 -28.18
C ASN A 332 -1.98 -25.95 -28.19
N LEU A 333 -2.19 -27.16 -27.68
CA LEU A 333 -3.43 -27.91 -27.74
C LEU A 333 -4.18 -27.89 -26.40
N GLY A 334 -5.49 -27.68 -26.47
CA GLY A 334 -6.37 -27.76 -25.31
C GLY A 334 -6.36 -26.50 -24.43
N THR A 335 -6.82 -26.68 -23.19
CA THR A 335 -7.01 -25.58 -22.22
C THR A 335 -5.74 -25.20 -21.47
N ARG A 336 -4.78 -26.13 -21.32
CA ARG A 336 -3.53 -25.86 -20.62
C ARG A 336 -2.69 -24.81 -21.37
N GLN A 337 -2.05 -23.93 -20.61
CA GLN A 337 -1.37 -22.70 -21.04
C GLN A 337 -2.30 -21.56 -21.50
N THR A 338 -3.60 -21.64 -21.24
CA THR A 338 -4.51 -20.52 -21.51
C THR A 338 -4.24 -19.38 -20.53
N GLY A 339 -4.16 -18.14 -21.04
CA GLY A 339 -3.87 -16.94 -20.24
C GLY A 339 -2.37 -16.64 -20.08
N ARG A 340 -1.50 -17.56 -20.51
CA ARG A 340 -0.05 -17.37 -20.46
C ARG A 340 0.44 -16.39 -21.54
N GLU A 341 1.44 -15.58 -21.23
CA GLU A 341 2.11 -14.71 -22.21
C GLU A 341 2.84 -15.57 -23.27
N THR A 342 2.62 -15.28 -24.55
CA THR A 342 3.23 -15.99 -25.68
C THR A 342 3.73 -15.02 -26.74
N GLY A 343 4.74 -15.44 -27.50
CA GLY A 343 5.16 -14.75 -28.72
C GLY A 343 4.31 -15.15 -29.93
N GLU A 344 4.55 -14.50 -31.06
CA GLU A 344 3.86 -14.76 -32.34
C GLU A 344 4.08 -16.20 -32.87
N ASN A 345 5.07 -16.92 -32.32
CA ASN A 345 5.41 -18.28 -32.69
C ASN A 345 4.41 -19.34 -32.22
N VAL A 346 3.46 -18.98 -31.33
CA VAL A 346 2.50 -19.93 -30.73
C VAL A 346 1.13 -19.85 -31.41
N LEU A 347 0.68 -20.97 -31.97
CA LEU A 347 -0.68 -21.18 -32.46
C LEU A 347 -1.48 -21.99 -31.46
N HIS A 348 -2.53 -21.37 -30.91
CA HIS A 348 -3.44 -22.04 -29.98
C HIS A 348 -4.55 -22.77 -30.74
N VAL A 349 -4.71 -24.07 -30.46
CA VAL A 349 -5.84 -24.89 -30.89
C VAL A 349 -6.55 -25.38 -29.63
N ARG A 350 -7.39 -24.50 -29.05
CA ARG A 350 -8.07 -24.75 -27.77
C ARG A 350 -9.07 -25.92 -27.92
N ASP A 351 -9.91 -25.86 -28.95
CA ASP A 351 -10.87 -26.90 -29.27
C ASP A 351 -10.27 -27.91 -30.27
N ALA A 352 -9.26 -28.65 -29.81
CA ALA A 352 -8.61 -29.73 -30.56
C ALA A 352 -9.50 -30.99 -30.64
N ASP A 353 -10.74 -30.82 -31.10
CA ASP A 353 -11.83 -31.81 -31.07
C ASP A 353 -11.84 -32.79 -32.25
N THR A 354 -11.04 -32.51 -33.28
CA THR A 354 -11.01 -33.25 -34.55
C THR A 354 -9.58 -33.38 -35.07
N HIS A 355 -9.32 -34.50 -35.76
CA HIS A 355 -8.05 -34.78 -36.43
C HIS A 355 -7.67 -33.67 -37.43
N ASN A 356 -8.62 -33.25 -38.27
CA ASN A 356 -8.38 -32.28 -39.34
C ASN A 356 -7.92 -30.90 -38.81
N LYS A 357 -8.44 -30.43 -37.66
CA LYS A 357 -7.99 -29.17 -37.05
C LYS A 357 -6.52 -29.25 -36.64
N ILE A 358 -6.12 -30.35 -36.00
CA ILE A 358 -4.72 -30.54 -35.56
C ILE A 358 -3.81 -30.72 -36.77
N TYR A 359 -4.24 -31.50 -37.78
CA TYR A 359 -3.50 -31.69 -39.02
C TYR A 359 -3.29 -30.35 -39.75
N HIS A 360 -4.33 -29.53 -39.87
CA HIS A 360 -4.22 -28.22 -40.49
C HIS A 360 -3.29 -27.28 -39.71
N ALA A 361 -3.31 -27.34 -38.37
CA ALA A 361 -2.35 -26.60 -37.55
C ALA A 361 -0.90 -27.03 -37.81
N LEU A 362 -0.65 -28.33 -38.04
CA LEU A 362 0.65 -28.85 -38.47
C LEU A 362 1.06 -28.28 -39.83
N GLU A 363 0.17 -28.27 -40.82
CA GLU A 363 0.43 -27.65 -42.14
C GLU A 363 0.77 -26.16 -42.02
N LEU A 364 0.07 -25.45 -41.13
CA LEU A 364 0.29 -24.03 -40.92
C LEU A 364 1.61 -23.73 -40.21
N GLN A 365 2.10 -24.58 -39.31
CA GLN A 365 3.25 -24.23 -38.45
C GLN A 365 4.56 -24.93 -38.85
N PHE A 366 4.49 -26.14 -39.38
CA PHE A 366 5.68 -26.94 -39.64
C PHE A 366 6.62 -26.25 -40.64
N GLY A 367 7.88 -26.07 -40.24
CA GLY A 367 8.93 -25.48 -41.09
C GLY A 367 8.93 -23.95 -41.13
N LYS A 368 8.01 -23.27 -40.42
CA LYS A 368 8.08 -21.80 -40.25
C LYS A 368 9.24 -21.40 -39.34
N ARG A 369 9.54 -20.11 -39.33
CA ARG A 369 10.40 -19.45 -38.34
C ARG A 369 9.84 -18.08 -37.98
N TYR A 370 9.97 -17.75 -36.70
CA TYR A 370 9.48 -16.51 -36.12
C TYR A 370 10.63 -15.70 -35.52
N PRO A 371 10.44 -14.39 -35.24
CA PRO A 371 11.40 -13.62 -34.48
C PRO A 371 11.66 -14.23 -33.09
N CYS A 372 12.92 -14.17 -32.64
CA CYS A 372 13.29 -14.62 -31.30
C CYS A 372 12.70 -13.68 -30.23
N SER A 373 12.04 -14.25 -29.23
CA SER A 373 11.37 -13.55 -28.14
C SER A 373 12.09 -13.74 -26.81
N LYS A 374 12.13 -12.67 -26.00
CA LYS A 374 12.77 -12.66 -24.67
C LYS A 374 11.77 -12.40 -23.53
N ILE A 375 10.48 -12.71 -23.74
CA ILE A 375 9.40 -12.45 -22.76
C ILE A 375 9.77 -12.95 -21.36
N TYR A 376 10.29 -14.18 -21.25
CA TYR A 376 10.53 -14.85 -19.97
C TYR A 376 11.93 -14.65 -19.39
N GLY A 377 12.85 -13.98 -20.07
CA GLY A 377 14.19 -13.81 -19.52
C GLY A 377 15.19 -13.17 -20.47
N ASP A 378 16.20 -12.56 -19.88
CA ASP A 378 17.33 -11.90 -20.55
C ASP A 378 18.66 -12.65 -20.39
N GLY A 379 18.65 -13.79 -19.68
CA GLY A 379 19.83 -14.62 -19.41
C GLY A 379 20.65 -14.26 -18.17
N ASN A 380 20.14 -13.37 -17.32
CA ASN A 380 20.81 -12.95 -16.08
C ASN A 380 19.94 -13.15 -14.83
N ALA A 381 19.12 -14.20 -14.79
CA ALA A 381 18.27 -14.46 -13.64
C ALA A 381 19.07 -14.92 -12.41
N VAL A 382 20.06 -15.79 -12.59
CA VAL A 382 20.84 -16.36 -11.47
C VAL A 382 21.60 -15.28 -10.70
N PRO A 383 22.36 -14.36 -11.33
CA PRO A 383 23.05 -13.29 -10.59
C PRO A 383 22.09 -12.40 -9.79
N ARG A 384 20.89 -12.11 -10.33
CA ARG A 384 19.86 -11.34 -9.62
C ARG A 384 19.31 -12.10 -8.41
N ILE A 385 19.05 -13.39 -8.56
CA ILE A 385 18.55 -14.25 -7.46
C ILE A 385 19.60 -14.36 -6.35
N LEU A 386 20.87 -14.60 -6.68
CA LEU A 386 21.94 -14.68 -5.69
C LEU A 386 22.08 -13.37 -4.90
N LYS A 387 22.15 -12.23 -5.60
CA LYS A 387 22.20 -10.91 -4.95
C LYS A 387 21.00 -10.66 -4.05
N PHE A 388 19.82 -11.10 -4.46
CA PHE A 388 18.60 -10.98 -3.66
C PHE A 388 18.68 -11.83 -2.40
N LEU A 389 19.13 -13.09 -2.50
CA LEU A 389 19.38 -13.95 -1.34
C LEU A 389 20.41 -13.37 -0.37
N SER A 390 21.53 -12.81 -0.86
CA SER A 390 22.57 -12.19 -0.02
C SER A 390 22.11 -10.94 0.75
N ASN A 391 21.00 -10.33 0.30
CA ASN A 391 20.40 -9.15 0.91
C ASN A 391 19.23 -9.47 1.84
N ILE A 392 18.84 -10.74 1.99
CA ILE A 392 17.81 -11.13 2.95
C ILE A 392 18.31 -10.87 4.37
N ASP A 393 17.59 -10.02 5.10
CA ASP A 393 17.80 -9.82 6.53
C ASP A 393 17.10 -10.93 7.32
N LEU A 394 17.87 -11.73 8.04
CA LEU A 394 17.35 -12.83 8.85
C LEU A 394 16.73 -12.36 10.18
N GLU A 395 16.97 -11.10 10.57
CA GLU A 395 16.36 -10.48 11.75
C GLU A 395 14.96 -9.93 11.47
N GLU A 396 14.57 -9.80 10.20
CA GLU A 396 13.20 -9.40 9.84
C GLU A 396 12.17 -10.40 10.38
N PRO A 397 11.00 -9.92 10.87
CA PRO A 397 9.91 -10.77 11.31
C PRO A 397 9.56 -11.81 10.24
N LEU A 398 9.51 -13.07 10.66
CA LEU A 398 9.16 -14.16 9.77
C LEU A 398 7.69 -14.10 9.33
N GLN A 399 6.83 -13.55 10.18
CA GLN A 399 5.40 -13.44 9.91
C GLN A 399 5.17 -12.63 8.63
N LYS A 400 4.62 -13.30 7.62
CA LYS A 400 4.28 -12.68 6.34
C LYS A 400 3.13 -11.69 6.50
N THR A 401 3.26 -10.52 5.88
CA THR A 401 2.24 -9.49 5.75
C THR A 401 1.71 -9.43 4.32
N PHE A 402 0.39 -9.29 4.17
CA PHE A 402 -0.26 -9.11 2.88
C PHE A 402 -0.63 -7.63 2.68
N CYS A 403 -0.16 -7.05 1.58
CA CYS A 403 -0.38 -5.66 1.22
C CYS A 403 -1.73 -5.52 0.51
N PHE A 404 -2.82 -5.70 1.24
CA PHE A 404 -4.14 -5.45 0.69
C PHE A 404 -4.26 -3.97 0.29
N PRO A 405 -4.86 -3.65 -0.88
CA PRO A 405 -5.28 -2.27 -1.13
C PRO A 405 -6.18 -1.83 0.04
N PRO A 406 -6.22 -0.54 0.38
CA PRO A 406 -7.07 -0.05 1.45
C PRO A 406 -8.54 -0.40 1.16
N VAL A 407 -8.98 -1.54 1.71
CA VAL A 407 -10.38 -1.91 1.85
C VAL A 407 -10.89 -1.09 3.05
N LYS A 408 -12.15 -0.65 3.06
CA LYS A 408 -12.74 -0.11 4.30
C LYS A 408 -12.46 -1.13 5.40
N ASP A 409 -11.64 -0.76 6.38
CA ASP A 409 -11.17 -1.67 7.42
C ASP A 409 -12.36 -2.44 8.00
N SER A 410 -12.30 -3.78 7.99
CA SER A 410 -13.10 -4.53 8.93
C SER A 410 -12.52 -4.27 10.31
N PHE A 411 -13.36 -3.77 11.22
CA PHE A 411 -12.97 -3.49 12.59
C PHE A 411 -12.36 -4.74 13.24
N SER A 412 -11.03 -4.80 13.36
CA SER A 412 -10.38 -5.70 14.30
C SER A 412 -10.50 -5.06 15.68
N GLN A 413 -11.47 -5.52 16.48
CA GLN A 413 -11.64 -5.09 17.86
C GLN A 413 -10.58 -5.79 18.72
N ASP A 414 -9.44 -5.13 18.87
CA ASP A 414 -8.41 -5.53 19.83
C ASP A 414 -8.80 -5.03 21.24
N ILE A 415 -8.45 -5.76 22.31
CA ILE A 415 -8.88 -5.40 23.67
C ILE A 415 -8.24 -4.10 24.17
N ASP A 416 -7.04 -3.79 23.68
CA ASP A 416 -6.37 -2.51 23.91
C ASP A 416 -7.14 -1.35 23.24
N HIS A 417 -7.85 -1.61 22.14
CA HIS A 417 -8.70 -0.65 21.44
C HIS A 417 -9.95 -0.24 22.24
N ILE A 418 -10.40 -1.09 23.18
CA ILE A 418 -11.56 -0.83 24.04
C ILE A 418 -11.16 -0.01 25.27
N LEU A 419 -9.91 -0.13 25.73
CA LEU A 419 -9.43 0.53 26.94
C LEU A 419 -8.82 1.91 26.67
N GLU A 420 -8.30 2.18 25.47
CA GLU A 420 -7.73 3.47 25.09
C GLU A 420 -8.80 4.55 24.84
N THR A 421 -8.57 5.76 25.37
CA THR A 421 -9.43 6.91 25.10
C THR A 421 -9.07 7.51 23.74
N GLN A 422 -9.92 7.30 22.72
CA GLN A 422 -9.77 7.95 21.42
C GLN A 422 -9.71 9.47 21.55
N SER A 423 -8.63 10.07 21.05
CA SER A 423 -8.29 11.47 21.26
C SER A 423 -7.70 12.12 20.01
N ALA A 424 -7.79 13.43 19.93
CA ALA A 424 -7.16 14.27 18.92
C ALA A 424 -6.11 15.16 19.56
N LEU A 425 -5.04 15.43 18.82
CA LEU A 425 -4.10 16.48 19.19
C LEU A 425 -4.58 17.80 18.58
N ALA A 426 -4.94 18.76 19.40
CA ALA A 426 -5.38 20.08 18.97
C ALA A 426 -4.28 21.11 19.18
N VAL A 427 -4.05 21.95 18.19
CA VAL A 427 -3.15 23.09 18.24
C VAL A 427 -3.98 24.35 18.04
N ASP A 428 -3.79 25.36 18.87
CA ASP A 428 -4.37 26.70 18.69
C ASP A 428 -3.24 27.73 18.70
N LEU A 429 -3.02 28.35 17.54
CA LEU A 429 -2.05 29.41 17.37
C LEU A 429 -2.74 30.78 17.36
N GLY A 430 -2.83 31.38 18.55
CA GLY A 430 -3.32 32.75 18.73
C GLY A 430 -2.22 33.81 18.60
N GLY A 431 -2.61 35.08 18.55
CA GLY A 431 -1.66 36.21 18.45
C GLY A 431 -0.72 36.40 19.65
N THR A 432 -1.02 35.80 20.80
CA THR A 432 -0.22 35.95 22.03
C THR A 432 0.32 34.62 22.56
N ASN A 433 -0.50 33.57 22.51
CA ASN A 433 -0.15 32.26 23.07
C ASN A 433 -0.31 31.19 22.00
N LEU A 434 0.57 30.19 22.06
CA LEU A 434 0.43 28.92 21.37
C LEU A 434 -0.03 27.87 22.38
N ARG A 435 -1.06 27.11 22.02
CA ARG A 435 -1.62 26.05 22.88
C ARG A 435 -1.63 24.74 22.12
N VAL A 436 -1.34 23.65 22.83
CA VAL A 436 -1.50 22.28 22.34
C VAL A 436 -2.29 21.50 23.38
N ALA A 437 -3.25 20.69 22.97
CA ALA A 437 -4.04 19.87 23.88
C ALA A 437 -4.34 18.48 23.32
N ILE A 438 -4.43 17.52 24.23
CA ILE A 438 -5.01 16.20 23.95
C ILE A 438 -6.50 16.29 24.29
N VAL A 439 -7.36 16.13 23.31
CA VAL A 439 -8.82 16.26 23.46
C VAL A 439 -9.48 14.93 23.14
N CYS A 440 -10.22 14.36 24.08
CA CYS A 440 -10.89 13.08 23.85
C CYS A 440 -12.14 13.22 22.98
N MET A 441 -12.68 12.09 22.52
CA MET A 441 -13.89 12.00 21.70
C MET A 441 -15.12 12.73 22.28
N ARG A 442 -15.19 12.89 23.61
CA ARG A 442 -16.27 13.60 24.31
C ARG A 442 -16.09 15.11 24.37
N GLY A 443 -14.96 15.64 23.91
CA GLY A 443 -14.60 17.06 23.99
C GLY A 443 -13.89 17.47 25.28
N ASN A 444 -13.50 16.51 26.13
CA ASN A 444 -12.75 16.84 27.35
C ASN A 444 -11.27 17.03 26.99
N ILE A 445 -10.69 18.14 27.47
CA ILE A 445 -9.24 18.38 27.40
C ILE A 445 -8.57 17.53 28.48
N VAL A 446 -7.83 16.49 28.08
CA VAL A 446 -7.13 15.57 28.97
C VAL A 446 -5.83 16.20 29.49
N LYS A 447 -5.10 16.88 28.61
CA LYS A 447 -3.89 17.63 28.94
C LYS A 447 -3.74 18.82 28.00
N LYS A 448 -3.23 19.94 28.52
CA LYS A 448 -3.03 21.20 27.78
C LYS A 448 -1.65 21.79 28.10
N TYR A 449 -0.97 22.22 27.04
CA TYR A 449 0.28 22.96 27.07
C TYR A 449 0.00 24.38 26.62
N THR A 450 0.66 25.37 27.21
CA THR A 450 0.51 26.77 26.83
C THR A 450 1.85 27.45 26.94
N GLU A 451 2.28 28.05 25.84
CA GLU A 451 3.54 28.78 25.71
C GLU A 451 3.29 30.13 25.04
N SER A 452 4.19 31.08 25.25
CA SER A 452 4.14 32.36 24.53
C SER A 452 4.39 32.14 23.04
N ASN A 453 3.61 32.78 22.18
CA ASN A 453 3.79 32.67 20.73
C ASN A 453 5.11 33.35 20.31
N PRO A 454 6.08 32.62 19.69
CA PRO A 454 7.33 33.21 19.24
C PRO A 454 7.12 34.28 18.16
N LYS A 455 8.10 35.17 18.01
CA LYS A 455 8.03 36.27 17.03
C LYS A 455 8.38 35.84 15.61
N THR A 456 9.33 34.93 15.46
CA THR A 456 9.83 34.45 14.16
C THR A 456 9.07 33.20 13.70
N PHE A 457 9.06 32.96 12.39
CA PHE A 457 8.50 31.74 11.80
C PHE A 457 9.20 30.46 12.30
N GLU A 458 10.54 30.45 12.29
CA GLU A 458 11.34 29.26 12.63
C GLU A 458 11.11 28.82 14.08
N ASP A 459 11.17 29.76 15.03
CA ASP A 459 10.97 29.46 16.45
C ASP A 459 9.54 28.94 16.69
N ARG A 460 8.56 29.48 15.96
CA ARG A 460 7.16 29.07 16.08
C ARG A 460 6.94 27.65 15.56
N MET A 461 7.47 27.31 14.40
CA MET A 461 7.38 25.95 13.87
C MET A 461 8.11 24.95 14.75
N HIS A 462 9.28 25.32 15.27
CA HIS A 462 10.02 24.49 16.22
C HIS A 462 9.21 24.24 17.49
N LEU A 463 8.60 25.29 18.04
CA LEU A 463 7.77 25.18 19.24
C LEU A 463 6.52 24.33 19.03
N ILE A 464 5.82 24.49 17.89
CA ILE A 464 4.66 23.65 17.54
C ILE A 464 5.07 22.18 17.50
N LEU A 465 6.14 21.85 16.76
CA LEU A 465 6.61 20.47 16.64
C LEU A 465 7.04 19.89 17.99
N LYS A 466 7.72 20.69 18.82
CA LYS A 466 8.13 20.27 20.16
C LYS A 466 6.90 19.96 21.03
N MET A 467 5.97 20.92 21.16
CA MET A 467 4.76 20.75 21.98
C MET A 467 3.89 19.58 21.48
N CYS A 468 3.83 19.36 20.16
CA CYS A 468 3.11 18.22 19.61
C CYS A 468 3.79 16.88 19.95
N LYS A 469 5.12 16.79 19.85
CA LYS A 469 5.86 15.57 20.24
C LYS A 469 5.70 15.26 21.73
N ASP A 470 5.84 16.28 22.58
CA ASP A 470 5.63 16.16 24.02
C ASP A 470 4.20 15.66 24.32
N ALA A 471 3.20 16.22 23.64
CA ALA A 471 1.81 15.80 23.77
C ALA A 471 1.54 14.37 23.27
N VAL A 472 2.17 13.92 22.17
CA VAL A 472 2.04 12.53 21.69
C VAL A 472 2.65 11.56 22.70
N GLN A 473 3.82 11.88 23.25
CA GLN A 473 4.45 11.06 24.28
C GLN A 473 3.59 10.96 25.54
N ASP A 474 3.04 12.09 26.00
CA ASP A 474 2.12 12.11 27.13
C ASP A 474 0.80 11.39 26.84
N GLY A 475 0.34 11.38 25.58
CA GLY A 475 -0.82 10.61 25.15
C GLY A 475 -0.69 9.12 25.44
N VAL A 476 0.50 8.56 25.21
CA VAL A 476 0.81 7.15 25.55
C VAL A 476 0.69 6.92 27.06
N HIS A 477 1.25 7.81 27.88
CA HIS A 477 1.16 7.69 29.35
C HIS A 477 -0.25 7.87 29.90
N LEU A 478 -1.08 8.66 29.21
CA LEU A 478 -2.46 8.96 29.59
C LEU A 478 -3.47 7.97 28.99
N ASN A 479 -3.00 6.88 28.37
CA ASN A 479 -3.85 5.89 27.72
C ASN A 479 -4.80 6.51 26.67
N CYS A 480 -4.27 7.49 25.93
CA CYS A 480 -4.98 8.25 24.91
C CYS A 480 -4.41 7.93 23.53
N ARG A 481 -5.24 7.34 22.67
CA ARG A 481 -4.89 7.10 21.27
C ARG A 481 -5.09 8.36 20.45
N ILE A 482 -4.00 8.95 19.97
CA ILE A 482 -4.04 10.14 19.12
C ILE A 482 -4.38 9.73 17.67
N LEU A 483 -5.52 10.18 17.17
CA LEU A 483 -6.02 9.85 15.83
C LEU A 483 -5.47 10.76 14.72
N GLY A 484 -4.94 11.93 15.09
CA GLY A 484 -4.48 12.96 14.16
C GLY A 484 -4.28 14.31 14.85
N VAL A 485 -3.88 15.32 14.07
CA VAL A 485 -3.62 16.68 14.54
C VAL A 485 -4.58 17.66 13.87
N GLY A 486 -5.29 18.45 14.67
CA GLY A 486 -6.07 19.58 14.19
C GLY A 486 -5.40 20.88 14.59
N ILE A 487 -5.37 21.86 13.70
CA ILE A 487 -4.71 23.14 13.91
C ILE A 487 -5.69 24.28 13.64
N SER A 488 -5.93 25.07 14.68
CA SER A 488 -6.56 26.38 14.63
C SER A 488 -5.46 27.44 14.52
N THR A 489 -5.61 28.38 13.60
CA THR A 489 -4.69 29.51 13.47
C THR A 489 -5.43 30.78 13.07
N GLY A 490 -4.93 31.92 13.55
CA GLY A 490 -5.36 33.21 13.03
C GLY A 490 -4.92 33.40 11.57
N GLY A 491 -5.77 34.06 10.78
CA GLY A 491 -5.52 34.36 9.37
C GLY A 491 -6.36 33.52 8.40
N ARG A 492 -6.20 33.79 7.11
CA ARG A 492 -6.93 33.12 6.03
C ARG A 492 -6.24 31.80 5.68
N VAL A 493 -6.94 30.69 5.81
CA VAL A 493 -6.38 29.34 5.62
C VAL A 493 -7.00 28.67 4.40
N ASN A 494 -6.18 28.00 3.59
CA ASN A 494 -6.66 26.99 2.65
C ASN A 494 -6.68 25.62 3.36
N PRO A 495 -7.84 25.12 3.81
CA PRO A 495 -7.94 23.85 4.52
C PRO A 495 -7.70 22.64 3.60
N GLN A 496 -7.81 22.80 2.28
CA GLN A 496 -7.56 21.71 1.33
C GLN A 496 -6.07 21.39 1.23
N GLU A 497 -5.21 22.40 1.29
CA GLU A 497 -3.74 22.24 1.23
C GLU A 497 -3.09 22.29 2.63
N GLY A 498 -3.77 22.85 3.64
CA GLY A 498 -3.20 23.06 4.98
C GLY A 498 -2.25 24.26 5.06
N ILE A 499 -2.48 25.27 4.22
CA ILE A 499 -1.62 26.44 4.05
C ILE A 499 -2.31 27.70 4.60
N VAL A 500 -1.59 28.47 5.41
CA VAL A 500 -1.99 29.83 5.81
C VAL A 500 -1.68 30.78 4.66
N LEU A 501 -2.70 31.30 3.99
CA LEU A 501 -2.56 32.19 2.83
C LEU A 501 -2.14 33.60 3.26
N HIS A 502 -2.81 34.15 4.28
CA HIS A 502 -2.50 35.48 4.79
C HIS A 502 -2.65 35.54 6.31
N SER A 503 -1.67 36.14 6.97
CA SER A 503 -1.68 36.37 8.41
C SER A 503 -2.49 37.61 8.83
N THR A 504 -2.89 37.61 10.09
CA THR A 504 -3.29 38.85 10.79
C THR A 504 -2.06 39.70 11.13
N LYS A 505 -2.27 40.99 11.41
CA LYS A 505 -1.18 41.88 11.86
C LYS A 505 -0.52 41.45 13.18
N LEU A 506 -1.15 40.54 13.92
CA LEU A 506 -0.67 40.06 15.22
C LEU A 506 0.36 38.94 15.09
N ILE A 507 0.41 38.21 13.97
CA ILE A 507 1.32 37.08 13.78
C ILE A 507 2.29 37.39 12.62
N GLN A 508 3.52 37.77 12.97
CA GLN A 508 4.55 38.09 11.99
C GLN A 508 5.06 36.82 11.29
N GLU A 509 5.48 36.98 10.03
CA GLU A 509 6.05 35.89 9.21
C GLU A 509 5.13 34.67 9.07
N TRP A 510 3.83 34.92 8.88
CA TRP A 510 2.80 33.86 8.91
C TRP A 510 1.87 33.85 7.68
N SER A 511 2.36 34.34 6.55
CA SER A 511 1.66 34.32 5.27
C SER A 511 2.36 33.35 4.31
N SER A 512 1.60 32.61 3.51
CA SER A 512 2.08 31.54 2.64
C SER A 512 2.84 30.42 3.38
N VAL A 513 2.36 30.05 4.57
CA VAL A 513 3.00 29.05 5.44
C VAL A 513 2.27 27.70 5.33
N ASP A 514 2.99 26.66 4.96
CA ASP A 514 2.51 25.27 5.03
C ASP A 514 2.71 24.71 6.44
N LEU A 515 1.59 24.37 7.10
CA LEU A 515 1.60 23.74 8.43
C LEU A 515 1.39 22.24 8.36
N ARG A 516 0.71 21.73 7.32
CA ARG A 516 0.33 20.32 7.26
C ARG A 516 1.54 19.44 7.04
N THR A 517 2.29 19.68 5.97
CA THR A 517 3.39 18.80 5.53
C THR A 517 4.45 18.60 6.62
N PRO A 518 5.06 19.67 7.20
CA PRO A 518 6.13 19.48 8.19
C PRO A 518 5.64 18.81 9.48
N ILE A 519 4.40 19.04 9.89
CA ILE A 519 3.84 18.45 11.12
C ILE A 519 3.44 16.99 10.87
N SER A 520 2.87 16.69 9.69
CA SER A 520 2.52 15.34 9.27
C SER A 520 3.77 14.47 9.15
N ASP A 521 4.80 14.94 8.47
CA ASP A 521 6.07 14.21 8.28
C ASP A 521 6.77 13.94 9.62
N ALA A 522 6.73 14.91 10.54
CA ALA A 522 7.41 14.79 11.84
C ALA A 522 6.69 13.85 12.83
N LEU A 523 5.38 13.65 12.68
CA LEU A 523 4.56 12.89 13.63
C LEU A 523 3.99 11.59 13.06
N GLY A 524 3.99 11.41 11.73
CA GLY A 524 3.33 10.29 11.07
C GLY A 524 1.80 10.29 11.20
N LEU A 525 1.20 11.45 11.49
CA LEU A 525 -0.23 11.61 11.77
C LEU A 525 -0.89 12.55 10.75
N PRO A 526 -2.15 12.32 10.35
CA PRO A 526 -2.87 13.24 9.47
C PRO A 526 -3.11 14.59 10.14
N VAL A 527 -2.97 15.69 9.37
CA VAL A 527 -3.07 17.07 9.88
C VAL A 527 -4.14 17.88 9.14
N TRP A 528 -5.05 18.48 9.90
CA TRP A 528 -6.05 19.44 9.43
C TRP A 528 -5.74 20.84 9.95
N VAL A 529 -5.99 21.86 9.13
CA VAL A 529 -5.69 23.25 9.45
C VAL A 529 -6.88 24.10 9.03
N ASP A 530 -7.38 24.96 9.92
CA ASP A 530 -8.43 25.91 9.59
C ASP A 530 -8.25 27.21 10.40
N ASN A 531 -9.02 28.22 10.03
CA ASN A 531 -9.11 29.49 10.74
C ASN A 531 -9.72 29.31 12.15
N ASP A 532 -9.30 30.13 13.11
CA ASP A 532 -9.78 30.13 14.50
C ASP A 532 -11.30 30.38 14.65
N GLY A 533 -11.85 31.33 13.87
CA GLY A 533 -13.28 31.60 13.74
C GLY A 533 -14.09 30.40 13.26
N ASN A 534 -13.59 29.76 12.21
CA ASN A 534 -14.14 28.51 11.66
C ASN A 534 -14.07 27.37 12.67
N CYS A 535 -12.93 27.20 13.34
CA CYS A 535 -12.76 26.19 14.38
C CYS A 535 -13.78 26.38 15.50
N ALA A 536 -14.02 27.61 15.98
CA ALA A 536 -15.03 27.83 17.00
C ALA A 536 -16.44 27.38 16.57
N ALA A 537 -16.82 27.63 15.31
CA ALA A 537 -18.10 27.14 14.79
C ALA A 537 -18.15 25.61 14.70
N LEU A 538 -17.05 24.96 14.31
CA LEU A 538 -16.94 23.50 14.30
C LEU A 538 -17.01 22.91 15.72
N ALA A 539 -16.44 23.60 16.71
CA ALA A 539 -16.54 23.22 18.12
C ALA A 539 -17.98 23.26 18.61
N GLU A 540 -18.72 24.32 18.29
CA GLU A 540 -20.14 24.43 18.61
C GLU A 540 -20.98 23.35 17.93
N ARG A 541 -20.64 23.00 16.67
CA ARG A 541 -21.30 21.91 15.94
C ARG A 541 -21.10 20.56 16.64
N LYS A 542 -19.91 20.29 17.17
CA LYS A 542 -19.56 18.98 17.74
C LYS A 542 -19.89 18.85 19.23
N PHE A 543 -19.58 19.87 20.02
CA PHE A 543 -19.57 19.82 21.49
C PHE A 543 -20.53 20.83 22.15
N GLY A 544 -20.94 21.88 21.43
CA GLY A 544 -21.70 22.99 21.99
C GLY A 544 -23.16 23.04 21.56
N HIS A 545 -23.70 24.26 21.50
CA HIS A 545 -25.11 24.53 21.23
C HIS A 545 -25.51 24.29 19.76
N GLY A 546 -24.53 24.20 18.86
CA GLY A 546 -24.74 23.89 17.44
C GLY A 546 -24.98 22.41 17.16
N ARG A 547 -24.89 21.53 18.15
CA ARG A 547 -25.06 20.08 17.97
C ARG A 547 -26.46 19.73 17.46
N GLY A 548 -26.52 19.12 16.28
CA GLY A 548 -27.77 18.74 15.62
C GLY A 548 -28.52 19.91 14.96
N VAL A 549 -27.95 21.11 14.95
CA VAL A 549 -28.52 22.29 14.28
C VAL A 549 -27.90 22.42 12.89
N GLU A 550 -28.73 22.40 11.86
CA GLU A 550 -28.24 22.37 10.46
C GLU A 550 -27.66 23.71 10.02
N ASN A 551 -28.25 24.82 10.51
CA ASN A 551 -27.98 26.18 10.07
C ASN A 551 -27.78 27.10 11.28
N PHE A 552 -26.54 27.49 11.56
CA PHE A 552 -26.24 28.42 12.65
C PHE A 552 -25.01 29.28 12.38
N VAL A 553 -24.91 30.39 13.10
CA VAL A 553 -23.76 31.30 13.03
C VAL A 553 -23.12 31.39 14.40
N THR A 554 -21.80 31.25 14.44
CA THR A 554 -21.00 31.51 15.65
C THR A 554 -20.25 32.81 15.48
N VAL A 555 -20.42 33.75 16.42
CA VAL A 555 -19.72 35.04 16.45
C VAL A 555 -18.81 35.06 17.68
N ILE A 556 -17.52 35.16 17.46
CA ILE A 556 -16.52 35.29 18.52
C ILE A 556 -16.38 36.77 18.87
N THR A 557 -16.56 37.09 20.14
CA THR A 557 -16.45 38.44 20.71
C THR A 557 -15.34 38.44 21.76
N GLY A 558 -14.12 38.76 21.32
CA GLY A 558 -12.90 38.72 22.12
C GLY A 558 -12.01 39.90 21.82
N THR A 559 -10.70 39.66 21.65
CA THR A 559 -9.75 40.71 21.22
C THR A 559 -10.19 41.37 19.91
N GLY A 560 -10.58 40.56 18.92
CA GLY A 560 -11.26 40.95 17.67
C GLY A 560 -12.68 40.40 17.59
N ILE A 561 -13.28 40.51 16.41
CA ILE A 561 -14.56 39.86 16.07
C ILE A 561 -14.36 38.92 14.89
N GLY A 562 -14.52 37.62 15.13
CA GLY A 562 -14.46 36.57 14.12
C GLY A 562 -15.70 35.68 14.16
N GLY A 563 -15.70 34.60 13.39
CA GLY A 563 -16.79 33.64 13.45
C GLY A 563 -16.78 32.66 12.30
N GLY A 564 -17.80 31.82 12.28
CA GLY A 564 -18.03 30.83 11.24
C GLY A 564 -19.53 30.62 11.03
N ILE A 565 -19.89 30.22 9.81
CA ILE A 565 -21.27 29.94 9.42
C ILE A 565 -21.37 28.46 9.08
N ILE A 566 -22.24 27.74 9.78
CA ILE A 566 -22.66 26.38 9.42
C ILE A 566 -23.96 26.48 8.64
N HIS A 567 -23.99 25.90 7.44
CA HIS A 567 -25.16 25.80 6.58
C HIS A 567 -25.27 24.38 6.02
N ASN A 568 -26.44 23.77 6.11
CA ASN A 568 -26.66 22.36 5.77
C ASN A 568 -25.65 21.41 6.45
N HIS A 569 -25.39 21.62 7.74
CA HIS A 569 -24.40 20.89 8.56
C HIS A 569 -22.92 21.09 8.18
N GLU A 570 -22.64 21.89 7.15
CA GLU A 570 -21.28 22.14 6.65
C GLU A 570 -20.82 23.57 6.95
N LEU A 571 -19.52 23.70 7.23
CA LEU A 571 -18.90 25.00 7.41
C LEU A 571 -18.72 25.66 6.05
N ILE A 572 -19.08 26.94 5.94
CA ILE A 572 -18.87 27.72 4.71
C ILE A 572 -17.47 28.33 4.73
N HIS A 573 -16.59 27.87 3.83
CA HIS A 573 -15.27 28.49 3.60
C HIS A 573 -15.28 29.57 2.51
N GLY A 574 -16.21 29.48 1.55
CA GLY A 574 -16.24 30.34 0.36
C GLY A 574 -15.18 29.97 -0.68
N SER A 575 -15.25 30.59 -1.87
CA SER A 575 -14.43 30.22 -3.03
C SER A 575 -12.94 30.51 -2.88
N THR A 576 -12.58 31.49 -2.06
CA THR A 576 -11.19 31.88 -1.77
C THR A 576 -10.82 31.73 -0.29
N PHE A 577 -11.60 30.90 0.43
CA PHE A 577 -11.44 30.63 1.86
C PHE A 577 -11.55 31.89 2.75
N CYS A 578 -12.36 32.86 2.33
CA CYS A 578 -12.54 34.16 2.97
C CYS A 578 -14.00 34.41 3.41
N ALA A 579 -14.83 33.36 3.47
CA ALA A 579 -16.19 33.51 3.98
C ALA A 579 -16.18 33.76 5.50
N ALA A 580 -17.29 34.32 5.99
CA ALA A 580 -17.50 34.54 7.43
C ALA A 580 -16.48 35.45 8.13
N GLU A 581 -15.90 36.43 7.42
CA GLU A 581 -15.15 37.56 8.00
C GLU A 581 -16.10 38.56 8.71
N LEU A 582 -16.83 38.07 9.72
CA LEU A 582 -18.00 38.73 10.31
C LEU A 582 -17.64 40.09 10.92
N GLY A 583 -16.47 40.21 11.54
CA GLY A 583 -16.00 41.46 12.14
C GLY A 583 -15.79 42.59 11.15
N HIS A 584 -15.59 42.28 9.87
CA HIS A 584 -15.31 43.26 8.81
C HIS A 584 -16.56 43.71 8.03
N ILE A 585 -17.75 43.19 8.38
CA ILE A 585 -19.02 43.70 7.86
C ILE A 585 -19.15 45.20 8.21
N LYS A 586 -19.42 46.02 7.21
CA LYS A 586 -19.57 47.47 7.37
C LYS A 586 -20.99 47.80 7.87
N VAL A 587 -21.08 48.42 9.04
CA VAL A 587 -22.33 48.80 9.71
C VAL A 587 -22.52 50.31 9.86
N SER A 588 -21.49 51.10 9.57
CA SER A 588 -21.57 52.55 9.41
C SER A 588 -20.79 53.01 8.19
N LEU A 589 -21.36 53.93 7.40
CA LEU A 589 -20.65 54.58 6.29
C LEU A 589 -19.56 55.52 6.79
N GLU A 590 -19.83 56.19 7.91
CA GLU A 590 -18.95 57.12 8.61
C GLU A 590 -18.66 56.55 10.00
N GLY A 591 -17.56 55.82 10.15
CA GLY A 591 -17.23 55.10 11.37
C GLY A 591 -15.73 55.11 11.67
N PRO A 592 -15.32 54.56 12.83
CA PRO A 592 -13.91 54.49 13.20
C PRO A 592 -13.15 53.60 12.22
N GLU A 593 -11.85 53.85 12.11
CA GLU A 593 -10.93 53.04 11.33
C GLU A 593 -10.81 51.63 11.91
N CYS A 594 -10.81 50.64 11.02
CA CYS A 594 -10.61 49.24 11.33
C CYS A 594 -9.18 48.82 11.02
N SER A 595 -8.71 47.81 11.74
CA SER A 595 -7.40 47.17 11.54
C SER A 595 -7.18 46.67 10.10
N CYS A 596 -8.26 46.31 9.40
CA CYS A 596 -8.24 45.86 8.00
C CYS A 596 -8.02 47.00 6.98
N GLY A 597 -8.03 48.26 7.40
CA GLY A 597 -7.84 49.44 6.54
C GLY A 597 -9.14 50.09 6.04
N ASN A 598 -10.31 49.52 6.36
CA ASN A 598 -11.61 50.13 6.07
C ASN A 598 -12.13 50.94 7.28
N GLN A 599 -13.30 51.55 7.15
CA GLN A 599 -13.99 52.29 8.21
C GLN A 599 -15.39 51.74 8.47
N GLY A 600 -15.81 51.78 9.73
CA GLY A 600 -17.17 51.43 10.15
C GLY A 600 -17.49 49.93 10.17
N CYS A 601 -16.48 49.07 10.26
CA CYS A 601 -16.62 47.63 10.49
C CYS A 601 -17.12 47.32 11.91
N ILE A 602 -17.83 46.21 12.10
CA ILE A 602 -18.29 45.76 13.44
C ILE A 602 -17.14 45.72 14.45
N GLU A 603 -16.00 45.12 14.05
CA GLU A 603 -14.81 44.98 14.90
C GLU A 603 -14.31 46.33 15.43
N ALA A 604 -14.40 47.39 14.64
CA ALA A 604 -13.92 48.72 15.01
C ALA A 604 -14.74 49.39 16.13
N PHE A 605 -15.97 48.90 16.35
CA PHE A 605 -16.88 49.36 17.42
C PHE A 605 -16.93 48.39 18.60
N ALA A 606 -17.06 47.09 18.34
CA ALA A 606 -17.55 46.13 19.33
C ALA A 606 -16.52 45.09 19.81
N SER A 607 -15.31 45.07 19.24
CA SER A 607 -14.25 44.18 19.72
C SER A 607 -13.67 44.63 21.07
N GLY A 608 -13.01 43.71 21.77
CA GLY A 608 -12.30 44.01 23.01
C GLY A 608 -11.24 45.10 22.84
N MET A 609 -10.50 45.11 21.72
CA MET A 609 -9.55 46.18 21.41
C MET A 609 -10.25 47.53 21.19
N ALA A 610 -11.39 47.55 20.50
CA ALA A 610 -12.16 48.78 20.29
C ALA A 610 -12.70 49.34 21.62
N LEU A 611 -13.28 48.48 22.45
CA LEU A 611 -13.78 48.87 23.78
C LEU A 611 -12.64 49.31 24.70
N GLN A 612 -11.49 48.64 24.66
CA GLN A 612 -10.31 49.03 25.44
C GLN A 612 -9.78 50.40 25.01
N ARG A 613 -9.76 50.69 23.70
CA ARG A 613 -9.36 52.00 23.17
C ARG A 613 -10.28 53.11 23.70
N GLU A 614 -11.59 52.89 23.68
CA GLU A 614 -12.54 53.87 24.23
C GLU A 614 -12.46 53.99 25.76
N ALA A 615 -12.23 52.89 26.46
CA ALA A 615 -12.00 52.89 27.90
C ALA A 615 -10.79 53.76 28.26
N LYS A 616 -9.68 53.56 27.54
CA LYS A 616 -8.47 54.37 27.71
C LYS A 616 -8.72 55.84 27.40
N ARG A 617 -9.41 56.15 26.29
CA ARG A 617 -9.78 57.53 25.94
C ARG A 617 -10.59 58.20 27.05
N LEU A 618 -11.61 57.52 27.59
CA LEU A 618 -12.40 58.05 28.70
C LEU A 618 -11.58 58.19 29.98
N HIS A 619 -10.62 57.31 30.24
CA HIS A 619 -9.75 57.42 31.41
C HIS A 619 -8.78 58.59 31.29
N ASP A 620 -8.13 58.74 30.14
CA ASP A 620 -7.19 59.83 29.86
C ASP A 620 -7.89 61.22 29.90
N GLU A 621 -9.22 61.24 29.70
CA GLU A 621 -10.07 62.43 29.83
C GLU A 621 -10.68 62.60 31.25
N ASP A 622 -10.31 61.77 32.23
CA ASP A 622 -10.88 61.73 33.60
C ASP A 622 -12.40 61.49 33.65
N GLN A 623 -12.91 60.71 32.70
CA GLN A 623 -14.34 60.46 32.48
C GLN A 623 -14.74 59.01 32.66
N LEU A 624 -13.82 58.09 32.96
CA LEU A 624 -14.13 56.66 33.10
C LEU A 624 -14.56 56.30 34.52
N MET A 625 -13.88 56.83 35.53
CA MET A 625 -14.09 56.45 36.94
C MET A 625 -15.39 57.02 37.50
N VAL A 626 -16.08 56.23 38.31
CA VAL A 626 -17.26 56.63 39.09
C VAL A 626 -17.17 56.07 40.52
N ASP A 627 -17.94 56.65 41.45
CA ASP A 627 -17.93 56.25 42.86
C ASP A 627 -18.20 54.73 43.00
N GLY A 628 -17.34 54.04 43.76
CA GLY A 628 -17.41 52.58 43.96
C GLY A 628 -16.51 51.76 43.03
N MET A 629 -15.77 52.40 42.11
CA MET A 629 -14.70 51.72 41.37
C MET A 629 -13.35 51.84 42.09
N GLU A 630 -12.71 50.70 42.35
CA GLU A 630 -11.30 50.66 42.74
C GLU A 630 -10.46 50.17 41.56
N MET A 631 -9.42 50.91 41.20
CA MET A 631 -8.44 50.51 40.21
C MET A 631 -7.05 50.67 40.80
N LYS A 632 -6.21 49.64 40.69
CA LYS A 632 -4.82 49.73 41.16
C LYS A 632 -4.05 50.64 40.21
N LEU A 633 -3.18 51.50 40.74
CA LEU A 633 -2.37 52.44 39.93
C LEU A 633 -1.53 51.76 38.83
N SER A 634 -1.23 50.46 38.97
CA SER A 634 -0.44 49.67 38.03
C SER A 634 -1.27 48.80 37.08
N GLU A 635 -2.60 48.86 37.12
CA GLU A 635 -3.48 48.01 36.32
C GLU A 635 -3.70 48.59 34.92
N GLN A 636 -3.62 47.73 33.89
CA GLN A 636 -3.93 48.16 32.52
C GLN A 636 -5.44 48.30 32.33
N ILE A 637 -5.84 49.37 31.64
CA ILE A 637 -7.25 49.63 31.31
C ILE A 637 -7.73 48.61 30.28
N THR A 638 -8.90 48.03 30.50
CA THR A 638 -9.49 46.97 29.68
C THR A 638 -10.97 47.24 29.39
N ALA A 639 -11.56 46.47 28.47
CA ALA A 639 -13.00 46.51 28.22
C ALA A 639 -13.85 46.19 29.48
N ALA A 640 -13.32 45.40 30.42
CA ALA A 640 -14.00 45.09 31.68
C ALA A 640 -14.20 46.34 32.56
N HIS A 641 -13.22 47.25 32.58
CA HIS A 641 -13.34 48.53 33.28
C HIS A 641 -14.44 49.40 32.67
N LEU A 642 -14.56 49.43 31.34
CA LEU A 642 -15.64 50.16 30.66
C LEU A 642 -17.03 49.59 31.00
N ILE A 643 -17.17 48.26 30.97
CA ILE A 643 -18.42 47.58 31.33
C ILE A 643 -18.77 47.83 32.80
N SER A 644 -17.78 47.80 33.68
CA SER A 644 -17.97 48.11 35.10
C SER A 644 -18.39 49.57 35.29
N ALA A 645 -17.78 50.52 34.57
CA ALA A 645 -18.10 51.94 34.67
C ALA A 645 -19.56 52.20 34.27
N ALA A 646 -20.01 51.61 33.16
CA ALA A 646 -21.40 51.71 32.73
C ALA A 646 -22.37 51.09 33.76
N ARG A 647 -22.03 49.92 34.34
CA ARG A 647 -22.84 49.29 35.40
C ARG A 647 -22.95 50.15 36.65
N ASN A 648 -21.92 50.95 36.96
CA ASN A 648 -21.90 51.90 38.07
C ASN A 648 -22.47 53.28 37.68
N GLY A 649 -23.18 53.40 36.55
CA GLY A 649 -23.93 54.60 36.17
C GLY A 649 -23.18 55.62 35.32
N ASN A 650 -22.00 55.29 34.79
CA ASN A 650 -21.29 56.18 33.87
C ASN A 650 -22.00 56.25 32.50
N SER A 651 -22.68 57.38 32.23
CA SER A 651 -23.44 57.59 31.00
C SER A 651 -22.60 57.63 29.72
N LYS A 652 -21.31 58.02 29.81
CA LYS A 652 -20.40 58.02 28.66
C LYS A 652 -19.93 56.62 28.32
N ALA A 653 -19.60 55.82 29.34
CA ALA A 653 -19.28 54.41 29.16
C ALA A 653 -20.50 53.65 28.58
N ASP A 654 -21.69 53.92 29.10
CA ASP A 654 -22.95 53.37 28.59
C ASP A 654 -23.18 53.75 27.11
N ALA A 655 -22.97 55.01 26.74
CA ALA A 655 -23.09 55.44 25.35
C ALA A 655 -22.12 54.74 24.39
N VAL A 656 -20.87 54.48 24.81
CA VAL A 656 -19.89 53.70 24.03
C VAL A 656 -20.37 52.27 23.84
N LEU A 657 -20.79 51.62 24.93
CA LEU A 657 -21.27 50.25 24.93
C LEU A 657 -22.57 50.07 24.15
N HIS A 658 -23.46 51.05 24.19
CA HIS A 658 -24.65 51.11 23.35
C HIS A 658 -24.28 51.17 21.87
N LYS A 659 -23.34 52.03 21.47
CA LYS A 659 -22.84 52.06 20.07
C LYS A 659 -22.26 50.72 19.63
N ALA A 660 -21.49 50.07 20.50
CA ALA A 660 -20.93 48.75 20.24
C ALA A 660 -22.03 47.69 20.06
N THR A 661 -23.04 47.68 20.93
CA THR A 661 -24.21 46.80 20.83
C THR A 661 -24.98 47.04 19.54
N MET A 662 -25.25 48.30 19.19
CA MET A 662 -25.95 48.64 17.96
C MET A 662 -25.18 48.20 16.71
N ALA A 663 -23.86 48.35 16.71
CA ALA A 663 -23.00 47.90 15.62
C ALA A 663 -23.00 46.37 15.48
N LEU A 664 -22.82 45.63 16.57
CA LEU A 664 -22.85 44.17 16.57
C LEU A 664 -24.24 43.63 16.19
N GLY A 665 -25.29 44.18 16.78
CA GLY A 665 -26.67 43.81 16.50
C GLY A 665 -27.06 44.08 15.05
N ALA A 666 -26.73 45.25 14.49
CA ALA A 666 -26.96 45.56 13.08
C ALA A 666 -26.21 44.59 12.16
N GLY A 667 -24.97 44.26 12.50
CA GLY A 667 -24.18 43.27 11.77
C GLY A 667 -24.82 41.88 11.79
N ILE A 668 -25.30 41.42 12.94
CA ILE A 668 -26.01 40.15 13.06
C ILE A 668 -27.32 40.19 12.26
N VAL A 669 -28.09 41.28 12.32
CA VAL A 669 -29.31 41.45 11.50
C VAL A 669 -28.99 41.31 10.01
N ASN A 670 -27.91 41.91 9.53
CA ASN A 670 -27.46 41.73 8.14
C ASN A 670 -27.17 40.25 7.83
N ILE A 671 -26.50 39.53 8.73
CA ILE A 671 -26.24 38.10 8.57
C ILE A 671 -27.55 37.31 8.53
N LEU A 672 -28.52 37.62 9.40
CA LEU A 672 -29.84 36.96 9.40
C LEU A 672 -30.55 37.11 8.06
N HIS A 673 -30.49 38.29 7.45
CA HIS A 673 -31.14 38.54 6.15
C HIS A 673 -30.43 37.84 4.98
N ILE A 674 -29.14 37.53 5.13
CA ILE A 674 -28.33 36.87 4.09
C ILE A 674 -28.44 35.34 4.18
N VAL A 675 -28.24 34.77 5.38
CA VAL A 675 -28.13 33.30 5.54
C VAL A 675 -29.30 32.65 6.28
N ASN A 676 -30.16 33.45 6.93
CA ASN A 676 -31.34 32.99 7.68
C ASN A 676 -31.07 31.75 8.57
N PRO A 677 -30.15 31.84 9.54
CA PRO A 677 -29.82 30.72 10.40
C PRO A 677 -30.96 30.42 11.39
N SER A 678 -30.94 29.24 12.00
CA SER A 678 -31.88 28.88 13.07
C SER A 678 -31.37 29.26 14.46
N LEU A 679 -30.07 29.57 14.59
CA LEU A 679 -29.41 29.86 15.86
C LEU A 679 -28.24 30.84 15.66
N VAL A 680 -28.08 31.77 16.59
CA VAL A 680 -26.87 32.61 16.72
C VAL A 680 -26.19 32.29 18.04
N ILE A 681 -24.92 31.93 17.98
CA ILE A 681 -24.09 31.60 19.14
C ILE A 681 -23.04 32.69 19.30
N LEU A 682 -23.06 33.37 20.44
CA LEU A 682 -22.00 34.31 20.81
C LEU A 682 -20.96 33.58 21.67
N SER A 683 -19.71 33.60 21.25
CA SER A 683 -18.58 33.02 21.97
C SER A 683 -17.57 34.09 22.37
N GLY A 684 -16.65 33.76 23.29
CA GLY A 684 -15.62 34.66 23.79
C GLY A 684 -16.03 35.48 25.01
N VAL A 685 -15.06 36.25 25.53
CA VAL A 685 -15.16 36.93 26.84
C VAL A 685 -16.24 38.02 26.89
N LEU A 686 -16.64 38.59 25.75
CA LEU A 686 -17.69 39.61 25.68
C LEU A 686 -19.09 39.03 25.39
N ALA A 687 -19.21 37.73 25.15
CA ALA A 687 -20.48 37.12 24.74
C ALA A 687 -21.60 37.30 25.78
N SER A 688 -21.26 37.15 27.07
CA SER A 688 -22.21 37.34 28.18
C SER A 688 -22.75 38.76 28.25
N TYR A 689 -21.93 39.75 27.87
CA TYR A 689 -22.35 41.15 27.83
C TYR A 689 -23.30 41.40 26.65
N TYR A 690 -22.96 40.87 25.46
CA TYR A 690 -23.70 41.16 24.23
C TYR A 690 -24.98 40.35 24.04
N GLN A 691 -25.15 39.19 24.68
CA GLN A 691 -26.24 38.26 24.39
C GLN A 691 -27.64 38.89 24.47
N ALA A 692 -28.02 39.48 25.62
CA ALA A 692 -29.33 40.11 25.76
C ALA A 692 -29.48 41.42 24.95
N PRO A 693 -28.50 42.34 24.94
CA PRO A 693 -28.61 43.56 24.14
C PRO A 693 -28.70 43.30 22.63
N VAL A 694 -27.95 42.34 22.09
CA VAL A 694 -28.04 41.94 20.68
C VAL A 694 -29.40 41.32 20.36
N GLN A 695 -29.93 40.46 21.23
CA GLN A 695 -31.28 39.90 21.07
C GLN A 695 -32.32 41.01 20.92
N HIS A 696 -32.22 42.07 21.74
CA HIS A 696 -33.12 43.21 21.65
C HIS A 696 -33.01 43.96 20.31
N VAL A 697 -31.79 44.23 19.84
CA VAL A 697 -31.57 44.87 18.52
C VAL A 697 -32.16 44.03 17.38
N ILE A 698 -32.02 42.70 17.43
CA ILE A 698 -32.62 41.80 16.44
C ILE A 698 -34.14 41.90 16.45
N THR A 699 -34.77 41.87 17.63
CA THR A 699 -36.23 42.00 17.77
C THR A 699 -36.74 43.32 17.19
N GLU A 700 -36.01 44.42 17.33
CA GLU A 700 -36.41 45.72 16.81
C GLU A 700 -36.16 45.89 15.30
N ARG A 701 -35.05 45.35 14.78
CA ARG A 701 -34.52 45.73 13.47
C ARG A 701 -34.54 44.63 12.41
N ALA A 702 -34.68 43.37 12.79
CA ALA A 702 -34.81 42.29 11.81
C ALA A 702 -36.18 42.30 11.13
N LEU A 703 -36.26 41.72 9.93
CA LEU A 703 -37.53 41.38 9.29
C LEU A 703 -38.36 40.51 10.23
N PHE A 704 -39.68 40.67 10.18
CA PHE A 704 -40.63 39.97 11.06
C PHE A 704 -40.36 38.46 11.18
N SER A 705 -40.02 37.80 10.08
CA SER A 705 -39.70 36.36 10.03
C SER A 705 -38.41 35.95 10.77
N ALA A 706 -37.51 36.90 11.04
CA ALA A 706 -36.20 36.66 11.67
C ALA A 706 -36.09 37.24 13.10
N GLN A 707 -37.10 37.97 13.59
CA GLN A 707 -37.09 38.61 14.92
C GLN A 707 -37.06 37.61 16.08
N CYS A 708 -37.59 36.40 15.88
CA CYS A 708 -37.72 35.36 16.90
C CYS A 708 -36.50 34.43 16.98
N ILE A 709 -35.41 34.69 16.24
CA ILE A 709 -34.23 33.85 16.32
C ILE A 709 -33.61 33.90 17.71
N LYS A 710 -33.12 32.75 18.18
CA LYS A 710 -32.48 32.61 19.48
C LYS A 710 -31.01 33.04 19.41
N VAL A 711 -30.60 33.97 20.25
CA VAL A 711 -29.21 34.30 20.53
C VAL A 711 -28.79 33.65 21.86
N VAL A 712 -27.80 32.76 21.81
CA VAL A 712 -27.27 32.06 22.98
C VAL A 712 -25.80 32.41 23.20
N LYS A 713 -25.36 32.27 24.45
CA LYS A 713 -23.95 32.32 24.81
C LYS A 713 -23.37 30.91 24.71
N SER A 714 -22.16 30.78 24.17
CA SER A 714 -21.36 29.55 24.19
C SER A 714 -20.96 29.17 25.62
N ASP A 715 -21.00 27.87 25.91
CA ASP A 715 -20.50 27.27 27.17
C ASP A 715 -19.08 26.67 27.01
N LEU A 716 -18.48 26.78 25.82
CA LEU A 716 -17.16 26.23 25.54
C LEU A 716 -16.06 27.21 25.99
N GLU A 717 -15.12 26.74 26.82
CA GLU A 717 -14.03 27.58 27.33
C GLU A 717 -12.91 27.81 26.29
N GLU A 718 -12.62 26.82 25.45
CA GLU A 718 -11.53 26.85 24.44
C GLU A 718 -12.06 26.49 23.04
N PRO A 719 -12.98 27.29 22.47
CA PRO A 719 -13.72 26.91 21.26
C PRO A 719 -12.82 26.71 20.04
N ALA A 720 -11.76 27.50 19.88
CA ALA A 720 -10.81 27.33 18.78
C ALA A 720 -10.05 25.99 18.87
N LEU A 721 -9.56 25.65 20.08
CA LEU A 721 -8.84 24.41 20.34
C LEU A 721 -9.74 23.16 20.23
N LEU A 722 -10.96 23.24 20.77
CA LEU A 722 -11.96 22.18 20.61
C LEU A 722 -12.41 22.03 19.15
N GLY A 723 -12.45 23.13 18.40
CA GLY A 723 -12.71 23.15 16.97
C GLY A 723 -11.66 22.40 16.17
N ALA A 724 -10.39 22.69 16.47
CA ALA A 724 -9.27 21.98 15.91
C ALA A 724 -9.35 20.47 16.18
N ALA A 725 -9.63 20.07 17.42
CA ALA A 725 -9.88 18.66 17.76
C ALA A 725 -11.06 18.05 16.97
N SER A 726 -12.15 18.80 16.82
CA SER A 726 -13.37 18.31 16.17
C SER A 726 -13.12 17.89 14.71
N MET A 727 -12.22 18.56 13.99
CA MET A 727 -11.86 18.17 12.61
C MET A 727 -11.30 16.75 12.53
N VAL A 728 -10.43 16.39 13.47
CA VAL A 728 -9.83 15.05 13.59
C VAL A 728 -10.89 14.03 14.00
N LEU A 729 -11.68 14.35 15.03
CA LEU A 729 -12.65 13.43 15.62
C LEU A 729 -13.85 13.19 14.71
N ASP A 730 -14.28 14.19 13.93
CA ASP A 730 -15.34 14.05 12.92
C ASP A 730 -14.90 13.12 11.79
N TYR A 731 -13.67 13.26 11.32
CA TYR A 731 -13.08 12.39 10.31
C TYR A 731 -13.07 10.93 10.76
N ALA A 732 -12.71 10.68 12.03
CA ALA A 732 -12.77 9.36 12.63
C ALA A 732 -14.21 8.82 12.73
N THR A 733 -15.20 9.66 13.11
CA THR A 733 -16.60 9.21 13.22
C THR A 733 -17.33 8.95 11.90
N ARG A 734 -16.97 9.66 10.82
CA ARG A 734 -17.57 9.43 9.48
C ARG A 734 -17.17 8.09 8.86
N ARG A 735 -16.17 7.41 9.43
CA ARG A 735 -15.75 6.06 9.07
C ARG A 735 -16.38 4.97 9.96
N THR A 736 -17.13 5.36 10.99
CA THR A 736 -17.77 4.44 11.97
C THR A 736 -19.25 4.16 11.70
N TYR A 737 -19.88 4.85 10.73
CA TYR A 737 -21.26 4.63 10.29
C TYR A 737 -21.35 4.24 8.82
#